data_AF-A0A4Q2X8S4-F1
#
_entry.id   AF-A0A4Q2X8S4-F1
#
_cell.length_a   1.000
_cell.length_b   1.000
_cell.length_c   1.000
_cell.angle_alpha   90.00
_cell.angle_beta   90.00
_cell.angle_gamma   90.00
#
_symmetry.space_group_name_H-M   'P 1'
#
loop_
_entity.id
_entity.type
_entity.pdbx_description
1 polymer ?
#
loop_
_entity_poly.entity_id
_entity_poly.type
_entity_poly.pdbx_seq_one_letter_code
_entity_poly.pdbx_strand_id
1 'polypeptide(L)'
;MKPKYLNPKFRNANLGTSLVTVITVCFGTSAFALDNLWTGAGAAGNWNDGANWSDPHAFGSPHVPSNGAGHPADEDAIINSTAPANYPIVTANPSSNPRDVKVGNGAGAVGRVDHSSGTVSTGNGNWMAIGLGGGTGTYNLALPAGTGGVLTGMGQSAGSINANGSLYVPINGGSTGTFNMHTTGTVAVSNLLSIGDGGPGTFKKDTGTLTTGGELWVGQGATGVGTLSIGTNSGQITVGSWVAIGREGADGTVNMTGGTWNKNGVSNFIIGASGQVGGGKMGVGIMTMSGGTVTVAPIAEANRGITWIGEQNNSSGLLTLSGTADFSTARMVVAADTGALGKVEFDGGKLRTNQLTGGNGTATGEFNGTEIIAGANEAAFLTNFDTATLEPGGLVLNSNGKSVNSDQIFTGSGGITKSGLGSFTLTGAQAYSGLTSITGGKMINGSSASVRGSFTVANSATFGTVTAFEDEQLIVANLTMGTSAVGSAMDFNVGNFPNNAPLGAEALKVNGNLVMAGNVTVNVSDQAPIVGDIPLIKYTPGSRSGVGVFTLGTLPLGVGGNLVDDTVNGRVYLHVTSVALPRWEGDLSGAWDFTTKNWFDLVTSAASFYTDNTPVLFNDDPAPASNKAITLGAGIDVKPSQITINNSVYPYSFSGAGKISGPTSLTKSGSAALTISNTNEYTGATTFSSGPVSIATLANGGSPSSIGSSPAASSNLVIGASAVTYTGPSVVTNRGFTISGSGATLDTANNVEFQGAVVTNTGDFTKLGAGNATFSNAGTNAFGAAGVGLKANGGTTTFNGSGTQVNNIGGELYIGAIENVAAHVVLNAGTLNTTNWLALGRGNGNTGVLSSLTATNSTINTVNFSTGFANGLPNDSDQLVAITNTTWTNNGATNLAESINSTTNMTVSGSSVFNATATNEGGRFHTALGENSVANLTVSGTSQMSFKGRFQIAHGLNSSATITIENNAGIVKAGEWTSIGNSNNGTGTETATTAPEP
;
A
#
# COMPACT_ATOMS: atom_id res chain seq x y z
N MET A 1 3.52 53.81 -7.54
CA MET A 1 4.70 54.03 -8.39
C MET A 1 4.67 52.99 -9.51
N LYS A 2 4.63 53.42 -10.78
CA LYS A 2 4.73 52.56 -11.98
C LYS A 2 6.08 52.80 -12.64
N PRO A 3 6.69 51.80 -13.30
CA PRO A 3 7.54 52.05 -14.45
C PRO A 3 6.80 51.68 -15.75
N LYS A 4 6.80 52.66 -16.66
CA LYS A 4 6.57 52.53 -18.11
C LYS A 4 7.81 51.92 -18.78
N TYR A 5 7.69 51.54 -20.05
CA TYR A 5 8.65 51.66 -21.19
C TYR A 5 8.51 50.40 -22.09
N LEU A 6 8.62 50.44 -23.42
CA LEU A 6 8.18 51.34 -24.49
C LEU A 6 8.38 50.50 -25.78
N ASN A 7 7.35 50.35 -26.63
CA ASN A 7 7.51 49.71 -27.96
C ASN A 7 8.36 50.58 -28.89
N PRO A 8 8.91 49.99 -29.96
CA PRO A 8 8.85 50.70 -31.24
C PRO A 8 8.42 49.82 -32.44
N LYS A 9 7.56 50.42 -33.27
CA LYS A 9 7.27 50.03 -34.66
C LYS A 9 8.01 50.98 -35.62
N PHE A 10 8.66 50.39 -36.63
CA PHE A 10 8.97 50.82 -38.00
C PHE A 10 9.10 52.30 -38.41
N ARG A 11 10.15 52.61 -39.21
CA ARG A 11 10.03 53.37 -40.49
C ARG A 11 11.27 53.29 -41.40
N ASN A 12 11.01 53.06 -42.69
CA ASN A 12 11.89 53.09 -43.87
C ASN A 12 12.46 54.48 -44.19
N ALA A 13 13.58 54.54 -44.93
CA ALA A 13 13.74 55.41 -46.11
C ALA A 13 14.98 55.06 -46.97
N ASN A 14 14.75 55.03 -48.28
CA ASN A 14 15.68 54.80 -49.40
C ASN A 14 16.70 55.93 -49.62
N LEU A 15 17.81 55.62 -50.32
CA LEU A 15 18.48 56.52 -51.28
C LEU A 15 19.34 55.68 -52.25
N GLY A 16 19.15 55.92 -53.56
CA GLY A 16 19.75 55.16 -54.67
C GLY A 16 20.86 55.87 -55.43
N THR A 17 20.97 55.52 -56.73
CA THR A 17 21.93 55.90 -57.81
C THR A 17 23.15 54.97 -57.92
N SER A 18 23.66 54.50 -59.08
CA SER A 18 23.38 54.79 -60.50
C SER A 18 23.98 53.68 -61.41
N LEU A 19 23.40 53.56 -62.62
CA LEU A 19 23.82 52.92 -63.89
C LEU A 19 25.31 52.53 -64.09
N VAL A 20 25.60 51.33 -64.68
CA VAL A 20 26.41 51.08 -65.91
C VAL A 20 26.29 49.61 -66.38
N THR A 21 26.33 49.47 -67.70
CA THR A 21 26.04 48.42 -68.70
C THR A 21 26.86 47.10 -68.69
N VAL A 22 26.12 45.98 -68.84
CA VAL A 22 26.34 44.68 -69.53
C VAL A 22 27.72 43.98 -69.52
N ILE A 23 27.79 42.86 -68.78
CA ILE A 23 28.54 41.63 -69.13
C ILE A 23 27.68 40.42 -68.75
N THR A 24 27.45 39.50 -69.70
CA THR A 24 26.81 38.19 -69.47
C THR A 24 27.61 37.38 -68.46
N VAL A 25 27.04 37.15 -67.27
CA VAL A 25 27.49 36.13 -66.30
C VAL A 25 26.25 35.45 -65.73
N CYS A 26 26.32 34.13 -65.66
CA CYS A 26 25.33 33.12 -65.28
C CYS A 26 24.23 33.57 -64.30
N PHE A 27 23.03 33.03 -64.50
CA PHE A 27 21.96 33.01 -63.50
C PHE A 27 22.51 32.45 -62.17
N GLY A 28 22.91 33.35 -61.26
CA GLY A 28 23.05 33.02 -59.85
C GLY A 28 21.65 32.83 -59.30
N THR A 29 21.17 31.59 -59.32
CA THR A 29 20.01 31.19 -58.55
C THR A 29 20.24 31.61 -57.10
N SER A 30 19.28 32.35 -56.56
CA SER A 30 19.14 32.58 -55.11
C SER A 30 19.44 31.30 -54.35
N ALA A 31 20.38 31.35 -53.41
CA ALA A 31 20.71 30.24 -52.53
C ALA A 31 19.45 29.83 -51.75
N PHE A 32 18.79 28.78 -52.24
CA PHE A 32 17.73 28.07 -51.52
C PHE A 32 18.39 27.13 -50.49
N ALA A 33 17.68 26.88 -49.39
CA ALA A 33 18.17 26.28 -48.15
C ALA A 33 18.91 24.93 -48.31
N LEU A 34 19.84 24.69 -47.38
CA LEU A 34 20.75 23.54 -47.27
C LEU A 34 20.06 22.27 -46.71
N ASP A 35 18.89 21.90 -47.22
CA ASP A 35 18.10 20.75 -46.72
C ASP A 35 18.08 19.58 -47.72
N ASN A 36 18.14 18.34 -47.23
CA ASN A 36 18.13 17.14 -48.06
C ASN A 36 16.69 16.63 -48.22
N LEU A 37 16.16 16.73 -49.44
CA LEU A 37 14.84 16.22 -49.82
C LEU A 37 14.93 14.75 -50.26
N TRP A 38 14.01 13.93 -49.78
CA TRP A 38 13.85 12.56 -50.26
C TRP A 38 13.36 12.54 -51.72
N THR A 39 14.17 11.98 -52.61
CA THR A 39 13.85 11.78 -54.03
C THR A 39 13.47 10.34 -54.35
N GLY A 40 14.00 9.39 -53.56
CA GLY A 40 13.93 7.94 -53.75
C GLY A 40 14.41 7.45 -55.12
N ALA A 41 15.39 8.14 -55.71
CA ALA A 41 15.97 7.79 -57.00
C ALA A 41 16.95 6.60 -56.96
N GLY A 42 17.35 6.16 -55.77
CA GLY A 42 18.25 5.03 -55.50
C GLY A 42 17.53 3.71 -55.18
N ALA A 43 18.21 2.83 -54.43
CA ALA A 43 17.78 1.46 -54.17
C ALA A 43 16.53 1.40 -53.28
N ALA A 44 15.43 0.86 -53.83
CA ALA A 44 14.24 0.29 -53.16
C ALA A 44 13.79 0.98 -51.84
N GLY A 45 13.88 2.31 -51.77
CA GLY A 45 13.48 3.07 -50.60
C GLY A 45 14.46 3.06 -49.41
N ASN A 46 15.67 2.50 -49.53
CA ASN A 46 16.61 2.39 -48.40
C ASN A 46 17.07 3.77 -47.89
N TRP A 47 16.82 4.09 -46.62
CA TRP A 47 17.25 5.34 -45.97
C TRP A 47 18.75 5.61 -46.13
N ASN A 48 19.57 4.56 -46.07
CA ASN A 48 21.04 4.64 -46.09
C ASN A 48 21.65 4.72 -47.50
N ASP A 49 20.84 4.68 -48.55
CA ASP A 49 21.34 4.93 -49.90
C ASP A 49 21.30 6.44 -50.18
N GLY A 50 22.48 7.06 -50.25
CA GLY A 50 22.63 8.49 -50.52
C GLY A 50 21.96 8.94 -51.81
N ALA A 51 21.82 8.07 -52.81
CA ALA A 51 21.12 8.37 -54.06
C ALA A 51 19.61 8.63 -53.89
N ASN A 52 19.02 8.23 -52.75
CA ASN A 52 17.63 8.52 -52.42
C ASN A 52 17.41 9.95 -51.87
N TRP A 53 18.47 10.72 -51.65
CA TRP A 53 18.44 12.07 -51.12
C TRP A 53 18.91 13.08 -52.16
N SER A 54 18.35 14.29 -52.17
CA SER A 54 18.88 15.39 -52.98
C SER A 54 20.22 15.85 -52.44
N ASP A 55 21.06 16.39 -53.31
CA ASP A 55 22.23 17.16 -52.90
C ASP A 55 21.86 18.66 -52.86
N PRO A 56 21.81 19.30 -51.68
CA PRO A 56 21.55 20.73 -51.59
C PRO A 56 22.77 21.60 -51.93
N HIS A 57 23.96 21.00 -52.13
CA HIS A 57 25.20 21.74 -52.41
C HIS A 57 25.49 21.75 -53.91
N ALA A 58 26.00 22.87 -54.43
CA ALA A 58 26.20 23.05 -55.88
C ALA A 58 27.22 22.07 -56.52
N PHE A 59 27.97 21.30 -55.73
CA PHE A 59 29.06 20.42 -56.17
C PHE A 59 29.24 19.12 -55.35
N GLY A 60 28.28 18.76 -54.50
CA GLY A 60 28.33 17.52 -53.72
C GLY A 60 27.88 16.30 -54.55
N SER A 61 27.79 15.15 -53.90
CA SER A 61 27.07 13.99 -54.43
C SER A 61 25.88 13.69 -53.51
N PRO A 62 24.78 13.11 -54.02
CA PRO A 62 23.66 12.63 -53.20
C PRO A 62 24.16 11.80 -52.00
N HIS A 63 23.75 12.18 -50.78
CA HIS A 63 24.22 11.58 -49.53
C HIS A 63 23.14 11.59 -48.46
N VAL A 64 23.30 10.72 -47.46
CA VAL A 64 22.41 10.62 -46.30
C VAL A 64 22.56 11.90 -45.46
N PRO A 65 21.47 12.56 -45.03
CA PRO A 65 21.54 13.83 -44.31
C PRO A 65 22.37 13.72 -43.03
N SER A 66 23.18 14.74 -42.73
CA SER A 66 24.15 14.69 -41.64
C SER A 66 24.21 15.95 -40.77
N ASN A 67 24.61 15.75 -39.52
CA ASN A 67 24.91 16.80 -38.54
C ASN A 67 26.34 16.58 -38.02
N GLY A 68 27.28 17.46 -38.39
CA GLY A 68 28.67 17.35 -37.92
C GLY A 68 29.74 18.09 -38.73
N ALA A 69 30.89 18.32 -38.10
CA ALA A 69 32.03 19.06 -38.62
C ALA A 69 32.70 18.34 -39.80
N GLY A 70 32.27 18.69 -41.02
CA GLY A 70 32.76 18.12 -42.27
C GLY A 70 31.99 18.61 -43.50
N HIS A 71 30.80 19.19 -43.29
CA HIS A 71 29.98 19.78 -44.34
C HIS A 71 29.52 21.20 -43.96
N PRO A 72 29.23 22.10 -44.92
CA PRO A 72 29.02 23.53 -44.63
C PRO A 72 27.78 23.89 -43.78
N ALA A 73 26.87 22.95 -43.47
CA ALA A 73 25.71 23.22 -42.62
C ALA A 73 25.08 21.95 -42.05
N ASP A 74 24.31 22.11 -40.98
CA ASP A 74 23.44 21.09 -40.40
C ASP A 74 22.25 20.81 -41.34
N GLU A 75 22.11 19.57 -41.80
CA GLU A 75 21.14 19.17 -42.84
C GLU A 75 19.87 18.54 -42.25
N ASP A 76 18.70 19.00 -42.70
CA ASP A 76 17.42 18.36 -42.38
C ASP A 76 17.08 17.23 -43.35
N ALA A 77 16.47 16.17 -42.83
CA ALA A 77 15.84 15.13 -43.62
C ALA A 77 14.38 15.52 -43.93
N ILE A 78 14.08 15.91 -45.17
CA ILE A 78 12.73 16.29 -45.60
C ILE A 78 12.11 15.19 -46.45
N ILE A 79 10.93 14.68 -46.06
CA ILE A 79 10.25 13.57 -46.73
C ILE A 79 8.84 13.99 -47.16
N ASN A 80 8.66 14.25 -48.45
CA ASN A 80 7.41 14.74 -49.07
C ASN A 80 6.88 13.80 -50.18
N SER A 81 7.04 12.48 -50.00
CA SER A 81 6.57 11.51 -50.97
C SER A 81 5.75 10.38 -50.32
N THR A 82 4.70 9.95 -51.02
CA THR A 82 3.85 8.79 -50.72
C THR A 82 3.59 7.88 -51.91
N ALA A 83 4.24 8.13 -53.06
CA ALA A 83 4.05 7.31 -54.26
C ALA A 83 4.51 5.86 -53.98
N PRO A 84 3.80 4.84 -54.50
CA PRO A 84 4.19 3.45 -54.30
C PRO A 84 5.66 3.24 -54.73
N ALA A 85 6.49 2.73 -53.82
CA ALA A 85 7.95 2.53 -53.97
C ALA A 85 8.87 3.76 -53.91
N ASN A 86 8.36 4.95 -53.56
CA ASN A 86 9.19 6.15 -53.36
C ASN A 86 9.01 6.78 -51.96
N TYR A 87 9.16 5.98 -50.91
CA TYR A 87 9.23 6.47 -49.52
C TYR A 87 10.39 5.79 -48.77
N PRO A 88 10.96 6.43 -47.74
CA PRO A 88 12.02 5.83 -46.95
C PRO A 88 11.57 4.59 -46.18
N ILE A 89 12.41 3.56 -46.24
CA ILE A 89 12.37 2.34 -45.45
C ILE A 89 13.65 2.27 -44.61
N VAL A 90 13.50 2.24 -43.30
CA VAL A 90 14.60 2.10 -42.35
C VAL A 90 14.71 0.64 -41.93
N THR A 91 15.80 -0.02 -42.34
CA THR A 91 16.10 -1.43 -42.06
C THR A 91 17.36 -1.63 -41.21
N ALA A 92 18.12 -0.56 -40.96
CA ALA A 92 19.33 -0.53 -40.15
C ALA A 92 19.52 0.89 -39.58
N ASN A 93 20.49 1.07 -38.67
CA ASN A 93 20.85 2.40 -38.18
C ASN A 93 21.23 3.33 -39.35
N PRO A 94 20.71 4.57 -39.41
CA PRO A 94 21.20 5.58 -40.32
C PRO A 94 22.73 5.75 -40.23
N SER A 95 23.41 5.93 -41.36
CA SER A 95 24.87 6.13 -41.41
C SER A 95 25.32 7.47 -40.79
N SER A 96 24.41 8.44 -40.73
CA SER A 96 24.55 9.74 -40.07
C SER A 96 23.21 10.18 -39.48
N ASN A 97 23.28 11.06 -38.48
CA ASN A 97 22.08 11.65 -37.87
C ASN A 97 21.78 12.98 -38.58
N PRO A 98 20.54 13.21 -39.08
CA PRO A 98 20.12 14.53 -39.54
C PRO A 98 20.04 15.54 -38.38
N ARG A 99 19.97 16.83 -38.71
CA ARG A 99 19.53 17.87 -37.77
C ARG A 99 18.10 17.58 -37.35
N ASP A 100 17.12 17.86 -38.22
CA ASP A 100 15.71 17.51 -38.02
C ASP A 100 15.25 16.38 -38.95
N VAL A 101 14.19 15.67 -38.54
CA VAL A 101 13.43 14.76 -39.44
C VAL A 101 12.03 15.32 -39.66
N LYS A 102 11.69 15.64 -40.91
CA LYS A 102 10.44 16.32 -41.28
C LYS A 102 9.68 15.50 -42.32
N VAL A 103 8.54 14.92 -41.92
CA VAL A 103 7.70 14.07 -42.78
C VAL A 103 6.43 14.82 -43.16
N GLY A 104 6.21 15.13 -44.43
CA GLY A 104 5.07 15.92 -44.90
C GLY A 104 5.21 17.41 -44.53
N ASN A 105 6.24 18.05 -45.07
CA ASN A 105 6.61 19.44 -44.86
C ASN A 105 6.11 20.37 -45.98
N GLY A 106 5.20 21.27 -45.65
CA GLY A 106 4.66 22.30 -46.53
C GLY A 106 3.23 22.03 -46.98
N ALA A 107 2.54 23.07 -47.44
CA ALA A 107 1.12 23.01 -47.76
C ALA A 107 0.83 21.98 -48.86
N GLY A 108 -0.03 21.00 -48.56
CA GLY A 108 -0.40 19.93 -49.49
C GLY A 108 0.67 18.86 -49.70
N ALA A 109 1.84 18.97 -49.06
CA ALA A 109 2.86 17.93 -49.09
C ALA A 109 2.37 16.69 -48.32
N VAL A 110 2.66 15.49 -48.84
CA VAL A 110 2.33 14.24 -48.17
C VAL A 110 3.61 13.41 -48.02
N GLY A 111 3.94 12.99 -46.81
CA GLY A 111 5.14 12.20 -46.53
C GLY A 111 4.82 10.92 -45.77
N ARG A 112 5.58 9.85 -46.04
CA ARG A 112 5.52 8.58 -45.31
C ARG A 112 6.92 8.05 -44.99
N VAL A 113 7.10 7.43 -43.82
CA VAL A 113 8.30 6.65 -43.47
C VAL A 113 7.88 5.29 -42.90
N ASP A 114 8.53 4.22 -43.34
CA ASP A 114 8.35 2.87 -42.79
C ASP A 114 9.63 2.41 -42.08
N HIS A 115 9.54 2.08 -40.80
CA HIS A 115 10.69 1.83 -39.93
C HIS A 115 10.62 0.44 -39.32
N SER A 116 11.37 -0.49 -39.93
CA SER A 116 11.37 -1.91 -39.61
C SER A 116 12.44 -2.32 -38.59
N SER A 117 13.61 -1.68 -38.58
CA SER A 117 14.73 -1.99 -37.69
C SER A 117 15.71 -0.80 -37.61
N GLY A 118 16.67 -0.87 -36.69
CA GLY A 118 17.66 0.20 -36.46
C GLY A 118 17.10 1.39 -35.66
N THR A 119 17.96 2.35 -35.33
CA THR A 119 17.64 3.52 -34.51
C THR A 119 17.79 4.83 -35.29
N VAL A 120 16.69 5.54 -35.54
CA VAL A 120 16.74 6.89 -36.15
C VAL A 120 16.91 7.93 -35.05
N SER A 121 17.94 8.76 -35.15
CA SER A 121 18.21 9.82 -34.16
C SER A 121 18.29 11.19 -34.83
N THR A 122 17.77 12.24 -34.18
CA THR A 122 18.00 13.64 -34.57
C THR A 122 19.28 14.17 -33.92
N GLY A 123 19.77 15.34 -34.33
CA GLY A 123 20.85 16.01 -33.61
C GLY A 123 20.42 16.52 -32.22
N ASN A 124 21.39 16.88 -31.37
CA ASN A 124 21.11 17.37 -30.00
C ASN A 124 20.19 18.60 -30.00
N GLY A 125 19.06 18.53 -29.30
CA GLY A 125 18.06 19.60 -29.22
C GLY A 125 17.13 19.71 -30.44
N ASN A 126 17.33 18.88 -31.48
CA ASN A 126 16.64 18.99 -32.75
C ASN A 126 15.41 18.08 -32.85
N TRP A 127 14.51 18.40 -33.79
CA TRP A 127 13.13 17.94 -33.75
C TRP A 127 12.82 16.86 -34.78
N MET A 128 11.82 16.04 -34.47
CA MET A 128 11.14 15.20 -35.44
C MET A 128 9.70 15.72 -35.58
N ALA A 129 9.23 15.95 -36.80
CA ALA A 129 7.88 16.44 -37.07
C ALA A 129 7.19 15.60 -38.14
N ILE A 130 5.97 15.15 -37.84
CA ILE A 130 5.14 14.32 -38.71
C ILE A 130 3.88 15.11 -39.04
N GLY A 131 3.91 15.73 -40.22
CA GLY A 131 3.01 16.81 -40.63
C GLY A 131 3.52 18.14 -40.10
N LEU A 132 3.95 19.03 -41.00
CA LEU A 132 4.24 20.42 -40.65
C LEU A 132 3.98 21.38 -41.81
N GLY A 133 3.59 22.62 -41.47
CA GLY A 133 3.40 23.69 -42.45
C GLY A 133 2.23 23.47 -43.42
N GLY A 134 1.17 22.78 -42.99
CA GLY A 134 0.01 22.42 -43.82
C GLY A 134 0.15 21.09 -44.57
N GLY A 135 1.18 20.31 -44.25
CA GLY A 135 1.43 18.99 -44.84
C GLY A 135 0.83 17.84 -44.04
N THR A 136 0.77 16.66 -44.67
CA THR A 136 0.29 15.40 -44.08
C THR A 136 1.44 14.40 -43.93
N GLY A 137 1.77 14.02 -42.70
CA GLY A 137 2.84 13.05 -42.41
C GLY A 137 2.31 11.73 -41.85
N THR A 138 2.95 10.62 -42.25
CA THR A 138 2.76 9.30 -41.64
C THR A 138 4.10 8.66 -41.29
N TYR A 139 4.27 8.23 -40.04
CA TYR A 139 5.46 7.48 -39.62
C TYR A 139 5.03 6.14 -39.03
N ASN A 140 5.52 5.05 -39.62
CA ASN A 140 5.23 3.69 -39.19
C ASN A 140 6.46 3.09 -38.52
N LEU A 141 6.54 3.16 -37.20
CA LEU A 141 7.49 2.38 -36.39
C LEU A 141 6.91 0.98 -36.17
N ALA A 142 6.71 0.28 -37.29
CA ALA A 142 6.00 -0.98 -37.43
C ALA A 142 6.31 -1.58 -38.81
N LEU A 143 5.74 -2.76 -39.10
CA LEU A 143 5.80 -3.42 -40.41
C LEU A 143 4.45 -3.34 -41.11
N PRO A 144 4.23 -2.38 -42.03
CA PRO A 144 2.90 -2.18 -42.64
C PRO A 144 2.38 -3.37 -43.46
N ALA A 145 3.26 -4.24 -43.95
CA ALA A 145 2.88 -5.46 -44.67
C ALA A 145 2.56 -6.66 -43.75
N GLY A 146 2.82 -6.55 -42.44
CA GLY A 146 2.53 -7.59 -41.45
C GLY A 146 1.23 -7.34 -40.68
N THR A 147 0.83 -8.32 -39.86
CA THR A 147 -0.32 -8.22 -38.94
C THR A 147 0.15 -8.45 -37.50
N GLY A 148 -0.58 -7.93 -36.50
CA GLY A 148 -0.29 -8.19 -35.08
C GLY A 148 -0.67 -7.06 -34.12
N GLY A 149 -0.49 -5.81 -34.53
CA GLY A 149 -0.91 -4.64 -33.77
C GLY A 149 -2.43 -4.45 -33.83
N VAL A 150 -3.08 -4.35 -32.68
CA VAL A 150 -4.54 -4.19 -32.57
C VAL A 150 -4.99 -2.79 -33.00
N LEU A 151 -4.22 -1.76 -32.63
CA LEU A 151 -4.52 -0.37 -32.95
C LEU A 151 -4.00 0.04 -34.33
N THR A 152 -2.76 -0.35 -34.64
CA THR A 152 -2.07 0.00 -35.89
C THR A 152 -2.51 -0.89 -37.05
N GLY A 153 -2.89 -2.14 -36.79
CA GLY A 153 -3.15 -3.15 -37.82
C GLY A 153 -1.89 -3.71 -38.49
N MET A 154 -0.70 -3.36 -38.00
CA MET A 154 0.60 -3.65 -38.64
C MET A 154 1.37 -4.73 -37.88
N GLY A 155 2.41 -5.31 -38.50
CA GLY A 155 3.32 -6.27 -37.86
C GLY A 155 4.38 -5.60 -36.97
N GLN A 156 4.97 -6.35 -36.04
CA GLN A 156 5.93 -5.78 -35.07
C GLN A 156 7.30 -5.53 -35.71
N SER A 157 7.82 -4.31 -35.58
CA SER A 157 9.19 -3.94 -35.97
C SER A 157 10.19 -4.13 -34.83
N ALA A 158 11.48 -3.98 -35.12
CA ALA A 158 12.57 -3.86 -34.14
C ALA A 158 13.18 -2.45 -34.10
N GLY A 159 12.50 -1.46 -34.70
CA GLY A 159 13.01 -0.10 -34.84
C GLY A 159 12.94 0.71 -33.53
N SER A 160 13.82 1.69 -33.39
CA SER A 160 13.81 2.68 -32.30
C SER A 160 13.99 4.11 -32.81
N ILE A 161 13.55 5.11 -32.05
CA ILE A 161 13.71 6.54 -32.35
C ILE A 161 14.31 7.25 -31.14
N ASN A 162 15.29 8.11 -31.38
CA ASN A 162 15.78 9.11 -30.43
C ASN A 162 15.52 10.52 -30.98
N ALA A 163 14.41 11.13 -30.58
CA ALA A 163 14.16 12.54 -30.81
C ALA A 163 14.89 13.34 -29.71
N ASN A 164 16.10 13.79 -30.01
CA ASN A 164 16.99 14.47 -29.07
C ASN A 164 16.55 15.91 -28.73
N GLY A 165 15.42 16.36 -29.29
CA GLY A 165 14.65 17.53 -28.89
C GLY A 165 13.18 17.15 -28.70
N SER A 166 12.32 17.59 -29.61
CA SER A 166 10.87 17.36 -29.57
C SER A 166 10.39 16.43 -30.68
N LEU A 167 9.29 15.72 -30.44
CA LEU A 167 8.55 14.94 -31.43
C LEU A 167 7.13 15.51 -31.60
N TYR A 168 6.79 15.93 -32.81
CA TYR A 168 5.51 16.54 -33.14
C TYR A 168 4.67 15.66 -34.08
N VAL A 169 3.40 15.49 -33.76
CA VAL A 169 2.45 14.69 -34.54
C VAL A 169 1.08 15.38 -34.58
N PRO A 170 0.82 16.42 -35.39
CA PRO A 170 1.73 17.27 -36.16
C PRO A 170 2.11 18.55 -35.39
N ILE A 171 2.70 19.54 -36.09
CA ILE A 171 2.89 20.93 -35.64
C ILE A 171 2.50 21.96 -36.72
N ASN A 172 2.06 23.14 -36.28
CA ASN A 172 1.61 24.30 -37.08
C ASN A 172 0.25 24.10 -37.77
N GLY A 173 -0.54 25.17 -37.76
CA GLY A 173 -1.92 25.21 -38.25
C GLY A 173 -2.15 24.57 -39.62
N GLY A 174 -3.12 23.66 -39.70
CA GLY A 174 -3.54 23.01 -40.95
C GLY A 174 -2.77 21.73 -41.34
N SER A 175 -1.78 21.31 -40.55
CA SER A 175 -1.03 20.06 -40.77
C SER A 175 -1.77 18.85 -40.21
N THR A 176 -1.51 17.65 -40.74
CA THR A 176 -2.04 16.37 -40.21
C THR A 176 -0.92 15.37 -39.96
N GLY A 177 -0.91 14.70 -38.82
CA GLY A 177 0.14 13.75 -38.44
C GLY A 177 -0.41 12.41 -37.97
N THR A 178 0.18 11.31 -38.43
CA THR A 178 -0.10 9.95 -37.93
C THR A 178 1.19 9.23 -37.56
N PHE A 179 1.28 8.75 -36.32
CA PHE A 179 2.36 7.91 -35.83
C PHE A 179 1.83 6.54 -35.41
N ASN A 180 2.29 5.48 -36.06
CA ASN A 180 1.95 4.10 -35.75
C ASN A 180 3.13 3.40 -35.09
N MET A 181 2.95 2.94 -33.86
CA MET A 181 4.00 2.27 -33.07
C MET A 181 3.60 0.83 -32.73
N HIS A 182 4.32 -0.11 -33.32
CA HIS A 182 4.30 -1.52 -32.93
C HIS A 182 5.71 -2.06 -33.10
N THR A 183 6.49 -2.02 -32.02
CA THR A 183 7.93 -2.32 -32.04
C THR A 183 8.37 -3.06 -30.78
N THR A 184 9.49 -3.79 -30.84
CA THR A 184 10.23 -4.23 -29.66
C THR A 184 11.18 -3.16 -29.11
N GLY A 185 11.43 -2.10 -29.89
CA GLY A 185 12.33 -1.01 -29.56
C GLY A 185 11.71 0.12 -28.74
N THR A 186 12.33 1.29 -28.82
CA THR A 186 12.02 2.46 -27.98
C THR A 186 11.73 3.70 -28.81
N VAL A 187 10.88 4.59 -28.29
CA VAL A 187 10.79 5.99 -28.72
C VAL A 187 11.22 6.84 -27.52
N ALA A 188 12.37 7.48 -27.62
CA ALA A 188 12.89 8.39 -26.62
C ALA A 188 12.81 9.83 -27.14
N VAL A 189 12.13 10.69 -26.38
CA VAL A 189 11.97 12.11 -26.67
C VAL A 189 12.61 12.89 -25.54
N SER A 190 13.53 13.81 -25.84
CA SER A 190 14.27 14.51 -24.77
C SER A 190 13.43 15.60 -24.11
N ASN A 191 12.64 16.35 -24.88
CA ASN A 191 11.91 17.52 -24.42
C ASN A 191 10.39 17.36 -24.46
N LEU A 192 9.77 17.49 -25.63
CA LEU A 192 8.31 17.51 -25.77
C LEU A 192 7.84 16.48 -26.78
N LEU A 193 6.89 15.64 -26.39
CA LEU A 193 6.02 14.91 -27.32
C LEU A 193 4.68 15.64 -27.42
N SER A 194 4.37 16.19 -28.60
CA SER A 194 3.10 16.87 -28.84
C SER A 194 2.31 16.15 -29.93
N ILE A 195 1.08 15.76 -29.61
CA ILE A 195 0.16 15.07 -30.51
C ILE A 195 -1.01 16.01 -30.76
N GLY A 196 -1.15 16.53 -31.98
CA GLY A 196 -2.24 17.44 -32.34
C GLY A 196 -1.96 18.91 -32.02
N ASP A 197 -0.79 19.45 -32.40
CA ASP A 197 -0.45 20.86 -32.21
C ASP A 197 -0.88 21.72 -33.40
N GLY A 198 -1.97 22.47 -33.24
CA GLY A 198 -2.54 23.33 -34.28
C GLY A 198 -3.24 22.59 -35.44
N GLY A 199 -3.24 21.26 -35.46
CA GLY A 199 -3.95 20.43 -36.44
C GLY A 199 -4.21 19.00 -35.95
N PRO A 200 -4.81 18.12 -36.78
CA PRO A 200 -5.15 16.76 -36.38
C PRO A 200 -3.93 15.84 -36.23
N GLY A 201 -3.78 15.23 -35.07
CA GLY A 201 -2.69 14.33 -34.71
C GLY A 201 -3.16 13.01 -34.13
N THR A 202 -2.66 11.89 -34.65
CA THR A 202 -2.98 10.55 -34.16
C THR A 202 -1.71 9.78 -33.81
N PHE A 203 -1.61 9.28 -32.59
CA PHE A 203 -0.55 8.38 -32.15
C PHE A 203 -1.16 7.06 -31.67
N LYS A 204 -0.77 5.95 -32.28
CA LYS A 204 -1.23 4.60 -31.91
C LYS A 204 -0.07 3.78 -31.37
N LYS A 205 -0.22 3.21 -30.17
CA LYS A 205 0.83 2.43 -29.51
C LYS A 205 0.34 1.03 -29.14
N ASP A 206 0.77 0.04 -29.90
CA ASP A 206 0.48 -1.38 -29.65
C ASP A 206 1.49 -2.07 -28.75
N THR A 207 2.79 -1.75 -28.89
CA THR A 207 3.92 -2.32 -28.11
C THR A 207 5.11 -1.34 -28.07
N GLY A 208 6.15 -1.68 -27.30
CA GLY A 208 7.42 -0.92 -27.20
C GLY A 208 7.43 0.09 -26.06
N THR A 209 8.58 0.72 -25.81
CA THR A 209 8.71 1.72 -24.72
C THR A 209 8.68 3.13 -25.27
N LEU A 210 7.87 4.01 -24.68
CA LEU A 210 7.85 5.45 -24.97
C LEU A 210 8.36 6.21 -23.75
N THR A 211 9.34 7.08 -23.94
CA THR A 211 9.85 7.96 -22.89
C THR A 211 9.89 9.39 -23.40
N THR A 212 9.41 10.34 -22.59
CA THR A 212 9.64 11.76 -22.79
C THR A 212 10.30 12.34 -21.55
N GLY A 213 11.49 12.92 -21.71
CA GLY A 213 12.23 13.55 -20.63
C GLY A 213 11.53 14.79 -20.08
N GLY A 214 10.75 15.48 -20.92
CA GLY A 214 9.89 16.60 -20.52
C GLY A 214 8.40 16.25 -20.64
N GLU A 215 7.71 16.97 -21.50
CA GLU A 215 6.24 17.04 -21.50
C GLU A 215 5.60 16.12 -22.54
N LEU A 216 4.33 15.77 -22.30
CA LEU A 216 3.46 15.08 -23.24
C LEU A 216 2.15 15.85 -23.38
N TRP A 217 1.88 16.37 -24.57
CA TRP A 217 0.64 17.06 -24.90
C TRP A 217 -0.20 16.25 -25.88
N VAL A 218 -1.50 16.18 -25.63
CA VAL A 218 -2.49 15.59 -26.53
C VAL A 218 -3.57 16.63 -26.79
N GLY A 219 -3.52 17.24 -27.98
CA GLY A 219 -4.31 18.41 -28.35
C GLY A 219 -3.68 19.68 -27.78
N GLN A 220 -3.16 20.54 -28.67
CA GLN A 220 -2.56 21.82 -28.31
C GLN A 220 -3.02 22.95 -29.26
N GLY A 221 -3.51 24.05 -28.67
CA GLY A 221 -4.00 25.24 -29.36
C GLY A 221 -5.42 25.10 -29.93
N ALA A 222 -6.10 26.22 -30.20
CA ALA A 222 -7.53 26.23 -30.55
C ALA A 222 -7.95 25.37 -31.76
N THR A 223 -7.05 25.11 -32.71
CA THR A 223 -7.28 24.25 -33.87
C THR A 223 -6.68 22.84 -33.73
N GLY A 224 -5.97 22.59 -32.62
CA GLY A 224 -5.34 21.31 -32.33
C GLY A 224 -6.37 20.23 -31.97
N VAL A 225 -6.19 19.05 -32.57
CA VAL A 225 -6.97 17.85 -32.26
C VAL A 225 -5.99 16.70 -32.09
N GLY A 226 -5.80 16.22 -30.86
CA GLY A 226 -4.87 15.14 -30.54
C GLY A 226 -5.59 13.86 -30.15
N THR A 227 -5.15 12.72 -30.67
CA THR A 227 -5.63 11.39 -30.23
C THR A 227 -4.44 10.48 -29.95
N LEU A 228 -4.35 9.97 -28.73
CA LEU A 228 -3.39 8.97 -28.30
C LEU A 228 -4.12 7.68 -27.91
N SER A 229 -3.84 6.58 -28.60
CA SER A 229 -4.41 5.27 -28.32
C SER A 229 -3.33 4.30 -27.83
N ILE A 230 -3.59 3.64 -26.69
CA ILE A 230 -2.65 2.77 -25.98
C ILE A 230 -3.28 1.38 -25.83
N GLY A 231 -2.67 0.38 -26.46
CA GLY A 231 -3.18 -0.99 -26.51
C GLY A 231 -2.86 -1.83 -25.28
N THR A 232 -3.50 -2.99 -25.18
CA THR A 232 -3.41 -3.91 -24.02
C THR A 232 -1.97 -4.33 -23.70
N ASN A 233 -1.16 -4.57 -24.73
CA ASN A 233 0.23 -5.01 -24.61
C ASN A 233 1.24 -3.88 -24.90
N SER A 234 0.81 -2.63 -24.74
CA SER A 234 1.58 -1.47 -25.18
C SER A 234 2.92 -1.31 -24.48
N GLY A 235 3.21 -1.97 -23.36
CA GLY A 235 4.45 -1.78 -22.61
C GLY A 235 4.41 -0.47 -21.80
N GLN A 236 5.54 0.23 -21.70
CA GLN A 236 5.68 1.38 -20.81
C GLN A 236 5.61 2.74 -21.54
N ILE A 237 5.00 3.73 -20.89
CA ILE A 237 5.12 5.17 -21.16
C ILE A 237 5.74 5.82 -19.91
N THR A 238 6.78 6.62 -20.05
CA THR A 238 7.32 7.44 -18.95
C THR A 238 7.38 8.91 -19.35
N VAL A 239 6.85 9.78 -18.51
CA VAL A 239 6.83 11.23 -18.71
C VAL A 239 7.55 11.94 -17.55
N GLY A 240 8.57 12.73 -17.87
CA GLY A 240 9.41 13.44 -16.92
C GLY A 240 8.90 14.81 -16.48
N SER A 241 7.87 15.37 -17.12
CA SER A 241 7.22 16.64 -16.79
C SER A 241 5.72 16.57 -17.11
N TRP A 242 5.04 17.67 -17.48
CA TRP A 242 3.58 17.77 -17.65
C TRP A 242 3.01 16.68 -18.55
N VAL A 243 1.85 16.15 -18.16
CA VAL A 243 0.91 15.55 -19.12
C VAL A 243 -0.26 16.51 -19.24
N ALA A 244 -0.57 16.96 -20.45
CA ALA A 244 -1.69 17.85 -20.71
C ALA A 244 -2.54 17.30 -21.86
N ILE A 245 -3.84 17.10 -21.60
CA ILE A 245 -4.81 16.65 -22.59
C ILE A 245 -5.82 17.80 -22.80
N GLY A 246 -6.00 18.27 -24.04
CA GLY A 246 -6.90 19.37 -24.36
C GLY A 246 -6.39 20.71 -23.81
N ARG A 247 -5.25 21.19 -24.32
CA ARG A 247 -4.59 22.42 -23.85
C ARG A 247 -4.82 23.61 -24.78
N GLU A 248 -5.00 24.80 -24.20
CA GLU A 248 -5.16 26.09 -24.89
C GLU A 248 -6.26 26.12 -25.96
N GLY A 249 -7.42 25.52 -25.66
CA GLY A 249 -8.58 25.46 -26.55
C GLY A 249 -8.60 24.25 -27.50
N ALA A 250 -7.64 23.33 -27.38
CA ALA A 250 -7.60 22.12 -28.19
C ALA A 250 -8.57 21.03 -27.73
N ASP A 251 -8.83 20.08 -28.61
CA ASP A 251 -9.51 18.82 -28.27
C ASP A 251 -8.47 17.69 -28.16
N GLY A 252 -8.35 17.09 -26.98
CA GLY A 252 -7.41 16.01 -26.70
C GLY A 252 -8.13 14.76 -26.22
N THR A 253 -7.81 13.61 -26.83
CA THR A 253 -8.41 12.32 -26.49
C THR A 253 -7.34 11.28 -26.22
N VAL A 254 -7.43 10.59 -25.08
CA VAL A 254 -6.60 9.44 -24.73
C VAL A 254 -7.48 8.21 -24.53
N ASN A 255 -7.20 7.15 -25.26
CA ASN A 255 -7.87 5.85 -25.11
C ASN A 255 -6.85 4.81 -24.65
N MET A 256 -7.07 4.20 -23.49
CA MET A 256 -6.13 3.25 -22.90
C MET A 256 -6.84 1.95 -22.51
N THR A 257 -6.41 0.85 -23.14
CA THR A 257 -6.95 -0.50 -22.89
C THR A 257 -5.94 -1.42 -22.19
N GLY A 258 -4.71 -0.96 -21.95
CA GLY A 258 -3.69 -1.62 -21.14
C GLY A 258 -2.35 -0.88 -21.14
N GLY A 259 -1.28 -1.58 -20.76
CA GLY A 259 0.06 -0.99 -20.57
C GLY A 259 0.27 -0.28 -19.23
N THR A 260 1.44 0.36 -19.10
CA THR A 260 1.84 1.12 -17.90
C THR A 260 2.27 2.52 -18.27
N TRP A 261 1.73 3.53 -17.60
CA TRP A 261 2.10 4.93 -17.76
C TRP A 261 2.57 5.51 -16.44
N ASN A 262 3.86 5.86 -16.38
CA ASN A 262 4.48 6.51 -15.23
C ASN A 262 4.73 7.99 -15.51
N LYS A 263 4.32 8.84 -14.57
CA LYS A 263 4.54 10.28 -14.59
C LYS A 263 5.36 10.65 -13.36
N ASN A 264 6.66 10.87 -13.55
CA ASN A 264 7.64 10.97 -12.45
C ASN A 264 8.14 12.39 -12.18
N GLY A 265 7.83 13.34 -13.06
CA GLY A 265 8.22 14.74 -12.90
C GLY A 265 7.47 15.50 -11.83
N VAL A 266 8.01 16.66 -11.44
CA VAL A 266 7.39 17.58 -10.48
C VAL A 266 6.05 18.18 -10.94
N SER A 267 5.69 18.05 -12.21
CA SER A 267 4.48 18.67 -12.76
C SER A 267 3.23 17.78 -12.70
N ASN A 268 2.06 18.33 -13.02
CA ASN A 268 0.78 17.63 -12.90
C ASN A 268 0.44 16.74 -14.11
N PHE A 269 -0.52 15.84 -13.89
CA PHE A 269 -1.23 15.12 -14.94
C PHE A 269 -2.60 15.76 -15.12
N ILE A 270 -2.88 16.31 -16.29
CA ILE A 270 -4.01 17.21 -16.48
C ILE A 270 -4.87 16.73 -17.65
N ILE A 271 -6.16 16.55 -17.37
CA ILE A 271 -7.20 16.20 -18.34
C ILE A 271 -8.10 17.42 -18.47
N GLY A 272 -8.05 18.12 -19.60
CA GLY A 272 -8.70 19.43 -19.77
C GLY A 272 -7.87 20.55 -19.17
N ALA A 273 -6.70 20.82 -19.72
CA ALA A 273 -5.72 21.75 -19.12
C ALA A 273 -6.14 23.22 -19.19
N SER A 274 -6.46 23.74 -20.38
CA SER A 274 -6.85 25.14 -20.48
C SER A 274 -7.69 25.42 -21.71
N GLY A 275 -8.64 26.34 -21.58
CA GLY A 275 -9.21 27.00 -22.75
C GLY A 275 -8.24 28.04 -23.35
N GLN A 276 -8.66 28.62 -24.47
CA GLN A 276 -7.86 29.61 -25.17
C GLN A 276 -7.69 30.89 -24.33
N VAL A 277 -6.44 31.32 -24.15
CA VAL A 277 -6.11 32.58 -23.48
C VAL A 277 -6.81 33.76 -24.17
N GLY A 278 -7.61 34.52 -23.42
CA GLY A 278 -8.40 35.65 -23.94
C GLY A 278 -9.89 35.35 -24.19
N GLY A 279 -10.40 34.18 -23.78
CA GLY A 279 -11.84 33.89 -23.78
C GLY A 279 -12.38 33.29 -25.08
N GLY A 280 -11.58 32.48 -25.77
CA GLY A 280 -11.94 31.81 -27.01
C GLY A 280 -12.52 30.40 -26.82
N LYS A 281 -12.03 29.44 -27.62
CA LYS A 281 -12.52 28.05 -27.60
C LYS A 281 -12.22 27.36 -26.26
N MET A 282 -13.16 26.56 -25.76
CA MET A 282 -12.96 25.66 -24.61
C MET A 282 -11.87 24.64 -24.95
N GLY A 283 -10.99 24.34 -23.99
CA GLY A 283 -10.09 23.19 -24.10
C GLY A 283 -10.79 21.95 -23.60
N VAL A 284 -10.86 20.89 -24.41
CA VAL A 284 -11.57 19.66 -24.06
C VAL A 284 -10.56 18.52 -23.96
N GLY A 285 -10.39 17.97 -22.75
CA GLY A 285 -9.57 16.79 -22.53
C GLY A 285 -10.43 15.60 -22.12
N ILE A 286 -10.27 14.49 -22.81
CA ILE A 286 -10.98 13.23 -22.54
C ILE A 286 -9.94 12.13 -22.36
N MET A 287 -10.08 11.37 -21.28
CA MET A 287 -9.32 10.14 -21.07
C MET A 287 -10.27 9.01 -20.68
N THR A 288 -10.23 7.94 -21.47
CA THR A 288 -10.97 6.71 -21.18
C THR A 288 -10.00 5.57 -20.95
N MET A 289 -10.07 4.96 -19.76
CA MET A 289 -9.30 3.78 -19.39
C MET A 289 -10.24 2.60 -19.12
N SER A 290 -10.07 1.52 -19.88
CA SER A 290 -10.74 0.23 -19.61
C SER A 290 -9.79 -0.85 -19.07
N GLY A 291 -8.48 -0.56 -19.07
CA GLY A 291 -7.43 -1.43 -18.57
C GLY A 291 -6.09 -0.70 -18.45
N GLY A 292 -5.11 -1.37 -17.84
CA GLY A 292 -3.76 -0.83 -17.67
C GLY A 292 -3.58 0.03 -16.43
N THR A 293 -2.36 0.52 -16.24
CA THR A 293 -1.91 1.21 -15.03
C THR A 293 -1.42 2.62 -15.34
N VAL A 294 -1.92 3.62 -14.61
CA VAL A 294 -1.39 4.99 -14.61
C VAL A 294 -0.90 5.31 -13.20
N THR A 295 0.35 5.73 -13.08
CA THR A 295 0.94 6.19 -11.82
C THR A 295 1.45 7.62 -11.96
N VAL A 296 0.83 8.53 -11.23
CA VAL A 296 1.31 9.91 -11.02
C VAL A 296 2.08 9.92 -9.71
N ALA A 297 3.41 10.06 -9.80
CA ALA A 297 4.28 9.98 -8.64
C ALA A 297 4.02 11.14 -7.67
N PRO A 298 3.86 10.87 -6.36
CA PRO A 298 3.71 11.91 -5.36
C PRO A 298 5.00 12.73 -5.26
N ILE A 299 4.86 14.02 -5.01
CA ILE A 299 5.97 14.91 -4.70
C ILE A 299 5.63 15.81 -3.52
N ALA A 300 6.65 16.26 -2.80
CA ALA A 300 6.49 17.03 -1.57
C ALA A 300 6.00 18.48 -1.81
N GLU A 301 6.13 18.99 -3.03
CA GLU A 301 5.66 20.33 -3.39
C GLU A 301 4.13 20.39 -3.41
N ALA A 302 3.55 21.38 -2.72
CA ALA A 302 2.11 21.57 -2.65
C ALA A 302 1.51 21.78 -4.05
N ASN A 303 0.36 21.14 -4.31
CA ASN A 303 -0.38 21.21 -5.58
C ASN A 303 0.38 20.70 -6.80
N ARG A 304 1.39 19.86 -6.59
CA ARG A 304 2.20 19.31 -7.66
C ARG A 304 2.28 17.77 -7.57
N GLY A 305 2.55 17.09 -8.69
CA GLY A 305 2.54 15.62 -8.76
C GLY A 305 1.16 15.03 -8.46
N ILE A 306 0.12 15.76 -8.87
CA ILE A 306 -1.28 15.44 -8.65
C ILE A 306 -2.02 15.40 -10.00
N THR A 307 -3.28 14.98 -9.94
CA THR A 307 -4.15 14.89 -11.12
C THR A 307 -5.22 15.98 -11.08
N TRP A 308 -5.40 16.68 -12.18
CA TRP A 308 -6.47 17.66 -12.38
C TRP A 308 -7.39 17.24 -13.53
N ILE A 309 -8.71 17.30 -13.29
CA ILE A 309 -9.76 17.02 -14.26
C ILE A 309 -10.52 18.32 -14.51
N GLY A 310 -10.16 19.05 -15.55
CA GLY A 310 -10.52 20.45 -15.74
C GLY A 310 -9.65 21.33 -14.86
N GLU A 311 -8.67 22.00 -15.44
CA GLU A 311 -7.77 22.93 -14.73
C GLU A 311 -8.30 24.37 -14.77
N GLN A 312 -8.14 25.12 -15.87
CA GLN A 312 -8.38 26.57 -15.87
C GLN A 312 -8.90 27.14 -17.21
N ASN A 313 -9.19 28.44 -17.23
CA ASN A 313 -9.46 29.24 -18.45
C ASN A 313 -10.57 28.70 -19.35
N ASN A 314 -11.64 28.11 -18.81
CA ASN A 314 -12.70 27.61 -19.68
C ASN A 314 -12.48 26.15 -20.11
N SER A 315 -11.83 25.30 -19.34
CA SER A 315 -11.54 23.93 -19.80
C SER A 315 -12.61 22.93 -19.36
N SER A 316 -12.74 21.83 -20.10
CA SER A 316 -13.55 20.67 -19.77
C SER A 316 -12.67 19.44 -19.71
N GLY A 317 -12.65 18.77 -18.56
CA GLY A 317 -11.95 17.51 -18.35
C GLY A 317 -12.93 16.36 -18.09
N LEU A 318 -12.72 15.23 -18.76
CA LEU A 318 -13.45 13.98 -18.50
C LEU A 318 -12.47 12.82 -18.31
N LEU A 319 -12.55 12.16 -17.15
CA LEU A 319 -11.89 10.89 -16.89
C LEU A 319 -12.92 9.78 -16.69
N THR A 320 -12.85 8.74 -17.52
CA THR A 320 -13.64 7.52 -17.35
C THR A 320 -12.71 6.36 -16.97
N LEU A 321 -12.99 5.73 -15.83
CA LEU A 321 -12.35 4.48 -15.41
C LEU A 321 -13.36 3.35 -15.52
N SER A 322 -12.99 2.25 -16.19
CA SER A 322 -13.83 1.06 -16.30
C SER A 322 -13.00 -0.22 -16.38
N GLY A 323 -13.68 -1.36 -16.37
CA GLY A 323 -13.05 -2.67 -16.53
C GLY A 323 -11.94 -2.94 -15.50
N THR A 324 -10.70 -3.05 -15.98
CA THR A 324 -9.51 -3.35 -15.16
C THR A 324 -8.56 -2.16 -15.01
N ALA A 325 -9.02 -0.95 -15.34
CA ALA A 325 -8.23 0.27 -15.21
C ALA A 325 -7.70 0.46 -13.77
N ASP A 326 -6.46 0.89 -13.64
CA ASP A 326 -5.83 1.16 -12.35
C ASP A 326 -5.12 2.53 -12.38
N PHE A 327 -5.68 3.52 -11.69
CA PHE A 327 -5.16 4.88 -11.64
C PHE A 327 -4.65 5.21 -10.23
N SER A 328 -3.41 5.68 -10.11
CA SER A 328 -2.81 6.10 -8.85
C SER A 328 -2.31 7.54 -8.92
N THR A 329 -2.67 8.34 -7.93
CA THR A 329 -2.24 9.74 -7.77
C THR A 329 -2.28 10.12 -6.30
N ALA A 330 -1.44 11.05 -5.85
CA ALA A 330 -1.50 11.51 -4.45
C ALA A 330 -2.83 12.20 -4.14
N ARG A 331 -3.31 13.03 -5.08
CA ARG A 331 -4.58 13.74 -4.99
C ARG A 331 -5.17 13.91 -6.38
N MET A 332 -6.49 13.79 -6.47
CA MET A 332 -7.26 14.13 -7.67
C MET A 332 -8.16 15.32 -7.36
N VAL A 333 -8.03 16.40 -8.14
CA VAL A 333 -8.92 17.57 -8.05
C VAL A 333 -9.77 17.63 -9.32
N VAL A 334 -11.09 17.66 -9.14
CA VAL A 334 -12.07 17.76 -10.22
C VAL A 334 -12.53 19.22 -10.31
N ALA A 335 -12.40 19.83 -11.48
CA ALA A 335 -12.67 21.24 -11.75
C ALA A 335 -11.85 22.18 -10.84
N ALA A 336 -10.54 22.24 -11.07
CA ALA A 336 -9.58 22.89 -10.17
C ALA A 336 -9.85 24.39 -9.97
N ASP A 337 -10.00 25.17 -11.05
CA ASP A 337 -10.24 26.61 -10.99
C ASP A 337 -11.65 27.03 -11.45
N THR A 338 -12.02 28.26 -11.07
CA THR A 338 -13.29 28.88 -11.45
C THR A 338 -13.52 28.86 -12.95
N GLY A 339 -14.71 28.42 -13.35
CA GLY A 339 -15.13 28.28 -14.75
C GLY A 339 -14.74 26.95 -15.39
N ALA A 340 -13.80 26.18 -14.81
CA ALA A 340 -13.50 24.84 -15.31
C ALA A 340 -14.67 23.87 -15.07
N LEU A 341 -14.85 22.94 -16.01
CA LEU A 341 -15.78 21.82 -15.94
C LEU A 341 -14.95 20.54 -15.75
N GLY A 342 -15.24 19.80 -14.68
CA GLY A 342 -14.57 18.54 -14.39
C GLY A 342 -15.60 17.44 -14.18
N LYS A 343 -15.45 16.33 -14.92
CA LYS A 343 -16.28 15.14 -14.75
C LYS A 343 -15.43 13.89 -14.55
N VAL A 344 -15.78 13.08 -13.55
CA VAL A 344 -15.25 11.72 -13.40
C VAL A 344 -16.38 10.70 -13.52
N GLU A 345 -16.13 9.66 -14.30
CA GLU A 345 -17.02 8.51 -14.50
C GLU A 345 -16.31 7.26 -13.99
N PHE A 346 -16.74 6.77 -12.84
CA PHE A 346 -16.12 5.68 -12.11
C PHE A 346 -16.92 4.38 -12.26
N ASP A 347 -16.76 3.74 -13.43
CA ASP A 347 -17.51 2.58 -13.91
C ASP A 347 -16.72 1.26 -13.84
N GLY A 348 -15.99 1.07 -12.74
CA GLY A 348 -15.12 -0.09 -12.49
C GLY A 348 -13.63 0.25 -12.41
N GLY A 349 -12.77 -0.76 -12.34
CA GLY A 349 -11.34 -0.55 -12.09
C GLY A 349 -11.05 -0.02 -10.68
N LYS A 350 -9.91 0.70 -10.54
CA LYS A 350 -9.37 1.18 -9.25
C LYS A 350 -8.85 2.61 -9.34
N LEU A 351 -9.09 3.36 -8.26
CA LEU A 351 -8.43 4.64 -7.98
C LEU A 351 -7.68 4.55 -6.64
N ARG A 352 -6.37 4.74 -6.63
CA ARG A 352 -5.57 4.89 -5.40
C ARG A 352 -5.24 6.36 -5.20
N THR A 353 -5.72 6.94 -4.09
CA THR A 353 -5.48 8.34 -3.77
C THR A 353 -5.46 8.63 -2.28
N ASN A 354 -4.78 9.69 -1.87
CA ASN A 354 -4.92 10.22 -0.50
C ASN A 354 -6.15 11.12 -0.39
N GLN A 355 -6.58 11.74 -1.49
CA GLN A 355 -7.69 12.69 -1.50
C GLN A 355 -8.34 12.81 -2.90
N LEU A 356 -9.66 12.91 -2.94
CA LEU A 356 -10.49 13.13 -4.14
C LEU A 356 -11.44 14.31 -3.87
N THR A 357 -11.21 15.45 -4.50
CA THR A 357 -11.92 16.69 -4.15
C THR A 357 -12.44 17.41 -5.39
N GLY A 358 -13.59 18.07 -5.30
CA GLY A 358 -13.90 19.17 -6.21
C GLY A 358 -13.06 20.42 -5.90
N GLY A 359 -12.75 21.21 -6.93
CA GLY A 359 -12.06 22.49 -6.84
C GLY A 359 -13.03 23.67 -6.89
N ASN A 360 -12.59 24.80 -7.44
CA ASN A 360 -13.39 26.04 -7.53
C ASN A 360 -14.28 26.11 -8.78
N GLY A 361 -14.15 25.15 -9.70
CA GLY A 361 -15.01 25.02 -10.87
C GLY A 361 -16.27 24.20 -10.58
N THR A 362 -16.89 23.63 -11.62
CA THR A 362 -18.04 22.72 -11.47
C THR A 362 -17.58 21.27 -11.54
N ALA A 363 -17.63 20.58 -10.40
CA ALA A 363 -17.16 19.22 -10.21
C ALA A 363 -18.31 18.21 -10.17
N THR A 364 -18.32 17.28 -11.14
CA THR A 364 -19.31 16.20 -11.25
C THR A 364 -18.63 14.84 -11.10
N GLY A 365 -19.19 13.98 -10.25
CA GLY A 365 -18.76 12.60 -10.08
C GLY A 365 -19.90 11.61 -10.22
N GLU A 366 -19.71 10.60 -11.07
CA GLU A 366 -20.62 9.46 -11.24
C GLU A 366 -19.92 8.19 -10.74
N PHE A 367 -20.47 7.56 -9.71
CA PHE A 367 -19.87 6.41 -9.02
C PHE A 367 -20.66 5.14 -9.33
N ASN A 368 -20.04 4.25 -10.10
CA ASN A 368 -20.63 3.00 -10.58
C ASN A 368 -19.65 1.80 -10.42
N GLY A 369 -19.03 1.67 -9.25
CA GLY A 369 -18.28 0.46 -8.89
C GLY A 369 -16.76 0.51 -9.03
N THR A 370 -16.13 1.64 -9.34
CA THR A 370 -14.67 1.78 -9.18
C THR A 370 -14.28 1.63 -7.70
N GLU A 371 -13.29 0.78 -7.41
CA GLU A 371 -12.72 0.66 -6.06
C GLU A 371 -11.80 1.86 -5.78
N ILE A 372 -12.24 2.76 -4.91
CA ILE A 372 -11.42 3.86 -4.39
C ILE A 372 -10.66 3.38 -3.15
N ILE A 373 -9.33 3.42 -3.20
CA ILE A 373 -8.44 2.89 -2.17
C ILE A 373 -7.69 4.05 -1.50
N ALA A 374 -7.84 4.19 -0.19
CA ALA A 374 -7.21 5.24 0.58
C ALA A 374 -5.68 5.02 0.72
N GLY A 375 -4.90 6.05 0.39
CA GLY A 375 -3.44 6.06 0.55
C GLY A 375 -2.96 6.61 1.90
N ALA A 376 -3.76 7.46 2.57
CA ALA A 376 -3.42 8.11 3.84
C ALA A 376 -4.64 8.27 4.75
N ASN A 377 -4.41 8.62 6.02
CA ASN A 377 -5.47 9.15 6.88
C ASN A 377 -5.81 10.55 6.38
N GLU A 378 -7.09 10.84 6.16
CA GLU A 378 -7.50 12.11 5.55
C GLU A 378 -8.88 12.56 6.06
N ALA A 379 -8.92 13.78 6.61
CA ALA A 379 -10.13 14.35 7.19
C ALA A 379 -11.10 14.90 6.12
N ALA A 380 -10.60 15.20 4.92
CA ALA A 380 -11.38 15.64 3.77
C ALA A 380 -11.09 14.73 2.57
N PHE A 381 -11.38 13.43 2.70
CA PHE A 381 -10.98 12.41 1.72
C PHE A 381 -11.77 12.50 0.43
N LEU A 382 -13.09 12.65 0.52
CA LEU A 382 -14.00 12.82 -0.61
C LEU A 382 -14.95 13.98 -0.30
N THR A 383 -14.80 15.12 -0.96
CA THR A 383 -15.54 16.34 -0.63
C THR A 383 -15.62 17.32 -1.82
N ASN A 384 -16.42 18.37 -1.68
CA ASN A 384 -16.56 19.52 -2.58
C ASN A 384 -17.02 19.22 -4.02
N PHE A 385 -17.67 18.09 -4.29
CA PHE A 385 -18.36 17.89 -5.57
C PHE A 385 -19.69 18.66 -5.56
N ASP A 386 -19.95 19.42 -6.61
CA ASP A 386 -21.27 20.03 -6.85
C ASP A 386 -22.33 18.95 -7.09
N THR A 387 -21.95 17.85 -7.74
CA THR A 387 -22.82 16.70 -7.96
C THR A 387 -22.03 15.41 -7.80
N ALA A 388 -22.48 14.54 -6.90
CA ALA A 388 -21.92 13.21 -6.68
C ALA A 388 -23.05 12.17 -6.70
N THR A 389 -23.20 11.48 -7.83
CA THR A 389 -24.30 10.53 -8.07
C THR A 389 -23.81 9.09 -7.94
N LEU A 390 -24.52 8.31 -7.14
CA LEU A 390 -24.34 6.86 -7.03
C LEU A 390 -25.25 6.17 -8.04
N GLU A 391 -24.62 5.57 -9.05
CA GLU A 391 -25.26 4.71 -10.05
C GLU A 391 -25.41 3.28 -9.50
N PRO A 392 -26.04 2.31 -10.21
CA PRO A 392 -26.34 0.99 -9.63
C PRO A 392 -25.17 0.25 -8.96
N GLY A 393 -23.93 0.42 -9.45
CA GLY A 393 -22.70 -0.12 -8.86
C GLY A 393 -22.18 0.67 -7.65
N GLY A 394 -22.60 1.93 -7.49
CA GLY A 394 -22.38 2.75 -6.31
C GLY A 394 -20.92 3.15 -6.02
N LEU A 395 -20.71 3.70 -4.83
CA LEU A 395 -19.38 4.01 -4.30
C LEU A 395 -18.78 2.75 -3.67
N VAL A 396 -17.62 2.31 -4.15
CA VAL A 396 -16.85 1.23 -3.53
C VAL A 396 -15.59 1.83 -2.89
N LEU A 397 -15.56 1.90 -1.56
CA LEU A 397 -14.46 2.49 -0.80
C LEU A 397 -13.72 1.43 0.02
N ASN A 398 -12.43 1.28 -0.26
CA ASN A 398 -11.50 0.50 0.55
C ASN A 398 -10.64 1.44 1.39
N SER A 399 -10.91 1.46 2.69
CA SER A 399 -10.16 2.29 3.65
C SER A 399 -8.70 1.88 3.83
N ASN A 400 -8.31 0.67 3.43
CA ASN A 400 -6.90 0.23 3.45
C ASN A 400 -6.17 0.45 4.79
N GLY A 401 -6.87 0.26 5.92
CA GLY A 401 -6.34 0.49 7.27
C GLY A 401 -6.20 1.96 7.67
N LYS A 402 -6.75 2.90 6.89
CA LYS A 402 -6.72 4.34 7.13
C LYS A 402 -8.03 4.88 7.68
N SER A 403 -7.97 6.01 8.37
CA SER A 403 -9.13 6.79 8.78
C SER A 403 -9.41 7.89 7.76
N VAL A 404 -10.53 7.78 7.06
CA VAL A 404 -10.96 8.72 6.02
C VAL A 404 -12.34 9.29 6.33
N ASN A 405 -12.53 10.57 6.03
CA ASN A 405 -13.78 11.28 6.31
C ASN A 405 -14.32 11.96 5.05
N SER A 406 -15.64 12.09 4.98
CA SER A 406 -16.36 12.76 3.89
C SER A 406 -17.60 13.45 4.43
N ASP A 407 -17.78 14.71 4.06
CA ASP A 407 -19.01 15.49 4.23
C ASP A 407 -19.81 15.58 2.92
N GLN A 408 -19.32 14.95 1.84
CA GLN A 408 -19.97 14.95 0.53
C GLN A 408 -21.40 14.40 0.63
N ILE A 409 -22.34 15.13 0.03
CA ILE A 409 -23.70 14.65 -0.17
C ILE A 409 -23.74 13.81 -1.44
N PHE A 410 -24.13 12.55 -1.30
CA PHE A 410 -24.36 11.64 -2.42
C PHE A 410 -25.86 11.51 -2.73
N THR A 411 -26.20 11.49 -4.02
CA THR A 411 -27.55 11.26 -4.56
C THR A 411 -27.62 9.97 -5.38
N GLY A 412 -28.81 9.59 -5.85
CA GLY A 412 -28.99 8.47 -6.79
C GLY A 412 -29.52 7.18 -6.15
N SER A 413 -29.74 6.16 -6.99
CA SER A 413 -30.26 4.86 -6.58
C SER A 413 -29.19 3.87 -6.11
N GLY A 414 -27.92 4.18 -6.36
CA GLY A 414 -26.77 3.40 -5.96
C GLY A 414 -26.52 3.38 -4.46
N GLY A 415 -25.68 2.42 -4.04
CA GLY A 415 -25.29 2.18 -2.66
C GLY A 415 -23.85 2.57 -2.34
N ILE A 416 -23.43 2.31 -1.10
CA ILE A 416 -22.03 2.44 -0.67
C ILE A 416 -21.53 1.08 -0.18
N THR A 417 -20.41 0.62 -0.70
CA THR A 417 -19.68 -0.55 -0.17
C THR A 417 -18.40 -0.08 0.50
N LYS A 418 -18.28 -0.32 1.81
CA LYS A 418 -17.12 0.03 2.63
C LYS A 418 -16.34 -1.23 3.04
N SER A 419 -15.07 -1.30 2.64
CA SER A 419 -14.13 -2.38 2.96
C SER A 419 -12.81 -1.86 3.58
N GLY A 420 -11.87 -2.77 3.85
CA GLY A 420 -10.59 -2.48 4.50
C GLY A 420 -10.72 -2.24 6.01
N LEU A 421 -9.65 -2.49 6.77
CA LEU A 421 -9.65 -2.47 8.24
C LEU A 421 -9.80 -1.07 8.86
N GLY A 422 -9.70 -0.01 8.06
CA GLY A 422 -9.77 1.38 8.52
C GLY A 422 -11.20 1.88 8.70
N SER A 423 -11.33 3.18 9.00
CA SER A 423 -12.62 3.84 9.25
C SER A 423 -13.03 4.75 8.09
N PHE A 424 -14.33 4.78 7.78
CA PHE A 424 -14.94 5.78 6.91
C PHE A 424 -16.01 6.55 7.67
N THR A 425 -15.82 7.86 7.84
CA THR A 425 -16.79 8.75 8.51
C THR A 425 -17.55 9.55 7.46
N LEU A 426 -18.86 9.38 7.36
CA LEU A 426 -19.72 10.05 6.40
C LEU A 426 -20.76 10.91 7.13
N THR A 427 -20.56 12.23 7.16
CA THR A 427 -21.39 13.15 7.96
C THR A 427 -22.33 14.03 7.15
N GLY A 428 -22.16 14.10 5.83
CA GLY A 428 -23.08 14.85 4.96
C GLY A 428 -24.50 14.28 5.02
N ALA A 429 -25.52 15.14 4.88
CA ALA A 429 -26.92 14.74 4.84
C ALA A 429 -27.22 13.94 3.55
N GLN A 430 -27.06 12.62 3.64
CA GLN A 430 -27.13 11.73 2.48
C GLN A 430 -28.52 11.68 1.83
N ALA A 431 -28.56 11.66 0.50
CA ALA A 431 -29.80 11.63 -0.30
C ALA A 431 -29.91 10.42 -1.25
N TYR A 432 -28.97 9.47 -1.16
CA TYR A 432 -29.02 8.21 -1.93
C TYR A 432 -29.95 7.18 -1.27
N SER A 433 -30.51 6.27 -2.07
CA SER A 433 -31.49 5.27 -1.60
C SER A 433 -30.99 3.82 -1.65
N GLY A 434 -29.85 3.55 -2.28
CA GLY A 434 -29.30 2.20 -2.40
C GLY A 434 -28.73 1.62 -1.10
N LEU A 435 -28.38 0.34 -1.16
CA LEU A 435 -27.84 -0.45 -0.04
C LEU A 435 -26.48 0.09 0.44
N THR A 436 -26.31 0.25 1.74
CA THR A 436 -25.00 0.45 2.36
C THR A 436 -24.47 -0.89 2.90
N SER A 437 -23.28 -1.31 2.47
CA SER A 437 -22.65 -2.57 2.85
C SER A 437 -21.30 -2.31 3.51
N ILE A 438 -21.19 -2.64 4.79
CA ILE A 438 -19.96 -2.53 5.58
C ILE A 438 -19.34 -3.93 5.64
N THR A 439 -18.42 -4.20 4.73
CA THR A 439 -17.78 -5.52 4.58
C THR A 439 -16.48 -5.66 5.38
N GLY A 440 -15.94 -4.55 5.90
CA GLY A 440 -14.77 -4.56 6.78
C GLY A 440 -14.48 -3.20 7.43
N GLY A 441 -13.76 -3.24 8.55
CA GLY A 441 -13.40 -2.05 9.32
C GLY A 441 -14.61 -1.35 9.92
N LYS A 442 -14.56 -0.01 10.00
CA LYS A 442 -15.60 0.81 10.64
C LYS A 442 -16.23 1.79 9.65
N MET A 443 -17.54 1.99 9.72
CA MET A 443 -18.23 3.10 9.05
C MET A 443 -19.03 3.91 10.06
N ILE A 444 -18.72 5.20 10.20
CA ILE A 444 -19.46 6.14 11.06
C ILE A 444 -20.37 6.96 10.17
N ASN A 445 -21.63 7.12 10.58
CA ASN A 445 -22.65 7.81 9.83
C ASN A 445 -23.18 9.00 10.65
N GLY A 446 -23.31 10.16 10.01
CA GLY A 446 -24.06 11.28 10.56
C GLY A 446 -25.56 11.01 10.61
N SER A 447 -26.29 11.93 11.23
CA SER A 447 -27.75 11.97 11.27
C SER A 447 -28.38 12.13 9.88
N SER A 448 -29.67 11.81 9.77
CA SER A 448 -30.42 11.97 8.53
C SER A 448 -31.88 12.38 8.80
N ALA A 449 -32.33 13.45 8.14
CA ALA A 449 -33.73 13.90 8.20
C ALA A 449 -34.70 12.96 7.46
N SER A 450 -34.20 12.22 6.45
CA SER A 450 -34.95 11.24 5.67
C SER A 450 -34.44 9.82 5.91
N VAL A 451 -35.28 8.85 5.55
CA VAL A 451 -34.95 7.42 5.60
C VAL A 451 -33.89 7.12 4.54
N ARG A 452 -32.70 6.67 4.97
CA ARG A 452 -31.67 6.13 4.08
C ARG A 452 -32.00 4.70 3.66
N GLY A 453 -31.33 4.22 2.61
CA GLY A 453 -31.41 2.83 2.17
C GLY A 453 -31.08 1.81 3.27
N SER A 454 -31.23 0.52 2.96
CA SER A 454 -30.88 -0.56 3.89
C SER A 454 -29.38 -0.58 4.21
N PHE A 455 -29.02 -1.14 5.36
CA PHE A 455 -27.65 -1.35 5.81
C PHE A 455 -27.36 -2.83 6.07
N THR A 456 -26.17 -3.28 5.69
CA THR A 456 -25.64 -4.62 6.01
C THR A 456 -24.25 -4.49 6.61
N VAL A 457 -23.97 -5.27 7.66
CA VAL A 457 -22.72 -5.24 8.41
C VAL A 457 -22.16 -6.65 8.48
N ALA A 458 -20.94 -6.86 7.98
CA ALA A 458 -20.26 -8.14 8.05
C ALA A 458 -19.80 -8.49 9.47
N ASN A 459 -19.42 -9.74 9.68
CA ASN A 459 -18.77 -10.18 10.91
C ASN A 459 -17.51 -9.36 11.17
N SER A 460 -17.26 -8.98 12.43
CA SER A 460 -16.09 -8.20 12.84
C SER A 460 -15.97 -6.80 12.21
N ALA A 461 -17.00 -6.33 11.50
CA ALA A 461 -17.11 -4.94 11.07
C ALA A 461 -17.92 -4.12 12.09
N THR A 462 -17.71 -2.79 12.06
CA THR A 462 -18.35 -1.85 12.97
C THR A 462 -19.24 -0.88 12.21
N PHE A 463 -20.51 -0.86 12.57
CA PHE A 463 -21.43 0.22 12.23
C PHE A 463 -21.34 1.30 13.29
N GLY A 464 -21.32 2.57 12.91
CA GLY A 464 -21.24 3.67 13.85
C GLY A 464 -22.19 4.80 13.49
N THR A 465 -22.59 5.54 14.52
CA THR A 465 -23.37 6.77 14.39
C THR A 465 -22.67 7.91 15.14
N VAL A 466 -22.84 9.13 14.64
CA VAL A 466 -22.51 10.35 15.36
C VAL A 466 -23.73 11.26 15.37
N THR A 467 -24.11 11.71 16.56
CA THR A 467 -25.17 12.71 16.75
C THR A 467 -24.51 14.08 16.92
N ALA A 468 -24.76 14.98 15.97
CA ALA A 468 -24.12 16.30 15.93
C ALA A 468 -24.94 17.37 16.66
N PHE A 469 -26.26 17.22 16.67
CA PHE A 469 -27.21 18.13 17.31
C PHE A 469 -28.21 17.35 18.17
N GLU A 470 -28.83 18.07 19.11
CA GLU A 470 -29.91 17.53 19.94
C GLU A 470 -31.08 17.09 19.04
N ASP A 471 -31.71 15.98 19.41
CA ASP A 471 -32.85 15.32 18.74
C ASP A 471 -32.62 14.79 17.31
N GLU A 472 -31.37 14.76 16.84
CA GLU A 472 -31.05 14.14 15.56
C GLU A 472 -30.88 12.61 15.64
N GLN A 473 -31.38 11.91 14.61
CA GLN A 473 -31.22 10.47 14.45
C GLN A 473 -30.65 10.15 13.08
N LEU A 474 -29.92 9.04 12.98
CA LEU A 474 -29.78 8.35 11.70
C LEU A 474 -31.01 7.46 11.47
N ILE A 475 -31.71 7.64 10.35
CA ILE A 475 -32.89 6.85 10.00
C ILE A 475 -32.57 5.92 8.82
N VAL A 476 -32.75 4.61 8.98
CA VAL A 476 -32.45 3.60 7.96
C VAL A 476 -33.65 2.72 7.64
N ALA A 477 -33.74 2.26 6.39
CA ALA A 477 -34.84 1.39 5.95
C ALA A 477 -34.81 0.03 6.64
N ASN A 478 -33.66 -0.65 6.64
CA ASN A 478 -33.43 -1.92 7.33
C ASN A 478 -31.98 -1.97 7.81
N LEU A 479 -31.70 -2.76 8.84
CA LEU A 479 -30.34 -3.01 9.31
C LEU A 479 -30.13 -4.50 9.55
N THR A 480 -29.15 -5.09 8.89
CA THR A 480 -28.73 -6.49 9.07
C THR A 480 -27.31 -6.54 9.61
N MET A 481 -27.16 -7.16 10.78
CA MET A 481 -25.88 -7.35 11.48
C MET A 481 -25.27 -8.72 11.16
N GLY A 482 -23.99 -8.89 11.50
CA GLY A 482 -23.23 -10.13 11.27
C GLY A 482 -23.88 -11.38 11.90
N THR A 483 -23.47 -12.55 11.39
CA THR A 483 -24.03 -13.88 11.73
C THR A 483 -23.20 -14.70 12.72
N SER A 484 -21.96 -14.28 13.03
CA SER A 484 -21.03 -15.05 13.87
C SER A 484 -21.21 -14.79 15.37
N ALA A 485 -20.83 -15.76 16.20
CA ALA A 485 -20.78 -15.64 17.66
C ALA A 485 -19.73 -14.62 18.16
N VAL A 486 -18.66 -14.38 17.39
CA VAL A 486 -17.68 -13.30 17.65
C VAL A 486 -18.30 -11.91 17.38
N GLY A 487 -19.43 -11.88 16.68
CA GLY A 487 -20.28 -10.71 16.54
C GLY A 487 -19.80 -9.62 15.59
N SER A 488 -20.62 -8.58 15.50
CA SER A 488 -20.31 -7.28 14.88
C SER A 488 -20.42 -6.19 15.95
N ALA A 489 -19.95 -4.97 15.68
CA ALA A 489 -20.01 -3.89 16.67
C ALA A 489 -20.88 -2.72 16.20
N MET A 490 -21.44 -2.01 17.16
CA MET A 490 -22.08 -0.72 17.01
C MET A 490 -21.37 0.32 17.88
N ASP A 491 -20.98 1.44 17.27
CA ASP A 491 -20.38 2.57 17.98
C ASP A 491 -21.33 3.77 17.97
N PHE A 492 -21.80 4.18 19.14
CA PHE A 492 -22.65 5.35 19.32
C PHE A 492 -21.84 6.49 19.89
N ASN A 493 -21.59 7.52 19.09
CA ASN A 493 -21.13 8.80 19.59
C ASN A 493 -22.34 9.71 19.82
N VAL A 494 -22.73 9.81 21.09
CA VAL A 494 -23.90 10.59 21.53
C VAL A 494 -23.56 12.06 21.81
N GLY A 495 -22.36 12.53 21.45
CA GLY A 495 -22.02 13.96 21.49
C GLY A 495 -21.74 14.50 22.89
N ASN A 496 -22.05 15.79 23.09
CA ASN A 496 -21.84 16.55 24.32
C ASN A 496 -23.15 17.24 24.72
N PHE A 497 -24.12 16.44 25.19
CA PHE A 497 -25.44 16.94 25.57
C PHE A 497 -25.69 16.71 27.06
N PRO A 498 -26.17 17.72 27.81
CA PRO A 498 -26.52 17.55 29.21
C PRO A 498 -27.74 16.62 29.37
N ASN A 499 -27.89 16.05 30.57
CA ASN A 499 -29.05 15.26 30.98
C ASN A 499 -29.28 13.91 30.24
N ASN A 500 -28.23 13.29 29.68
CA ASN A 500 -28.36 12.09 28.84
C ASN A 500 -29.32 12.29 27.65
N ALA A 501 -29.58 13.53 27.26
CA ALA A 501 -30.40 13.87 26.10
C ALA A 501 -29.69 13.40 24.81
N PRO A 502 -30.45 12.87 23.84
CA PRO A 502 -31.46 13.67 23.15
C PRO A 502 -32.86 13.41 23.69
N LEU A 503 -33.50 14.44 24.24
CA LEU A 503 -34.86 14.35 24.79
C LEU A 503 -35.89 14.36 23.66
N GLY A 504 -35.94 13.26 22.90
CA GLY A 504 -36.95 13.02 21.87
C GLY A 504 -36.61 11.92 20.88
N ALA A 505 -35.34 11.54 20.75
CA ALA A 505 -34.86 10.71 19.64
C ALA A 505 -33.64 9.81 20.01
N GLU A 506 -33.73 8.51 19.73
CA GLU A 506 -32.60 7.56 19.69
C GLU A 506 -31.56 7.88 18.59
N ALA A 507 -30.27 7.66 18.84
CA ALA A 507 -29.20 7.91 17.85
C ALA A 507 -29.39 7.17 16.50
N LEU A 508 -29.99 5.98 16.53
CA LEU A 508 -30.38 5.20 15.36
C LEU A 508 -31.86 4.84 15.38
N LYS A 509 -32.56 5.03 14.26
CA LYS A 509 -33.90 4.53 14.01
C LYS A 509 -33.93 3.59 12.81
N VAL A 510 -34.37 2.35 13.04
CA VAL A 510 -34.59 1.33 12.01
C VAL A 510 -36.09 1.26 11.72
N ASN A 511 -36.51 1.72 10.54
CA ASN A 511 -37.94 1.78 10.18
C ASN A 511 -38.52 0.40 9.86
N GLY A 512 -37.76 -0.44 9.17
CA GLY A 512 -38.12 -1.80 8.79
C GLY A 512 -37.51 -2.84 9.72
N ASN A 513 -36.84 -3.83 9.13
CA ASN A 513 -36.32 -4.99 9.86
C ASN A 513 -34.96 -4.69 10.49
N LEU A 514 -34.81 -5.09 11.75
CA LEU A 514 -33.54 -5.20 12.46
C LEU A 514 -33.15 -6.68 12.59
N VAL A 515 -32.18 -7.13 11.80
CA VAL A 515 -31.76 -8.54 11.79
C VAL A 515 -30.45 -8.69 12.56
N MET A 516 -30.47 -9.50 13.62
CA MET A 516 -29.31 -9.79 14.47
C MET A 516 -29.11 -11.31 14.56
N ALA A 517 -28.38 -11.88 13.60
CA ALA A 517 -28.11 -13.31 13.58
C ALA A 517 -27.01 -13.73 14.57
N GLY A 518 -26.00 -12.87 14.78
CA GLY A 518 -24.96 -13.00 15.81
C GLY A 518 -25.03 -11.89 16.85
N ASN A 519 -24.22 -12.00 17.91
CA ASN A 519 -24.17 -11.00 18.97
C ASN A 519 -23.64 -9.65 18.46
N VAL A 520 -24.09 -8.55 19.08
CA VAL A 520 -23.66 -7.20 18.72
C VAL A 520 -23.08 -6.52 19.96
N THR A 521 -21.82 -6.11 19.88
CA THR A 521 -21.17 -5.29 20.91
C THR A 521 -21.53 -3.83 20.71
N VAL A 522 -21.96 -3.14 21.76
CA VAL A 522 -22.36 -1.73 21.70
C VAL A 522 -21.39 -0.88 22.51
N ASN A 523 -20.63 -0.04 21.83
CA ASN A 523 -19.75 0.95 22.42
C ASN A 523 -20.47 2.29 22.47
N VAL A 524 -20.37 3.00 23.59
CA VAL A 524 -20.96 4.33 23.76
C VAL A 524 -19.87 5.31 24.15
N SER A 525 -19.79 6.43 23.42
CA SER A 525 -19.00 7.59 23.80
C SER A 525 -19.92 8.78 24.01
N ASP A 526 -19.78 9.42 25.16
CA ASP A 526 -20.55 10.57 25.64
C ASP A 526 -19.58 11.51 26.36
N GLN A 527 -19.64 12.81 26.08
CA GLN A 527 -18.78 13.82 26.71
C GLN A 527 -19.38 14.39 28.00
N ALA A 528 -20.68 14.22 28.26
CA ALA A 528 -21.36 14.75 29.44
C ALA A 528 -22.37 13.75 30.05
N PRO A 529 -21.94 12.51 30.36
CA PRO A 529 -22.85 11.50 30.89
C PRO A 529 -23.32 11.88 32.30
N ILE A 530 -24.59 11.60 32.59
CA ILE A 530 -25.17 11.62 33.94
C ILE A 530 -25.85 10.29 34.25
N VAL A 531 -26.32 10.10 35.49
CA VAL A 531 -27.15 8.93 35.84
C VAL A 531 -28.51 9.03 35.15
N GLY A 532 -28.96 7.94 34.52
CA GLY A 532 -30.19 7.89 33.75
C GLY A 532 -30.04 7.11 32.43
N ASP A 533 -31.05 7.17 31.57
CA ASP A 533 -31.06 6.41 30.31
C ASP A 533 -30.50 7.24 29.15
N ILE A 534 -29.56 6.68 28.39
CA ILE A 534 -29.09 7.22 27.10
C ILE A 534 -29.74 6.41 25.96
N PRO A 535 -30.65 7.00 25.17
CA PRO A 535 -31.35 6.28 24.09
C PRO A 535 -30.43 6.02 22.89
N LEU A 536 -30.30 4.76 22.47
CA LEU A 536 -29.36 4.37 21.40
C LEU A 536 -30.07 3.93 20.11
N ILE A 537 -31.05 3.03 20.21
CA ILE A 537 -31.71 2.41 19.03
C ILE A 537 -33.22 2.41 19.19
N LYS A 538 -33.94 2.81 18.14
CA LYS A 538 -35.38 2.61 17.96
C LYS A 538 -35.66 1.66 16.81
N TYR A 539 -36.59 0.75 17.03
CA TYR A 539 -37.15 -0.10 15.98
C TYR A 539 -38.64 -0.37 16.25
N THR A 540 -39.34 -0.89 15.24
CA THR A 540 -40.75 -1.26 15.37
C THR A 540 -40.87 -2.57 16.17
N PRO A 541 -41.65 -2.64 17.27
CA PRO A 541 -41.87 -3.90 17.99
C PRO A 541 -42.26 -5.04 17.04
N GLY A 542 -41.60 -6.19 17.17
CA GLY A 542 -41.79 -7.34 16.28
C GLY A 542 -41.03 -7.30 14.94
N SER A 543 -40.36 -6.20 14.56
CA SER A 543 -39.52 -6.14 13.35
C SER A 543 -38.07 -6.61 13.56
N ARG A 544 -37.72 -6.96 14.81
CA ARG A 544 -36.44 -7.57 15.13
C ARG A 544 -36.48 -9.09 14.95
N SER A 545 -35.45 -9.65 14.32
CA SER A 545 -35.31 -11.10 14.11
C SER A 545 -33.86 -11.59 14.29
N GLY A 546 -33.69 -12.90 14.44
CA GLY A 546 -32.40 -13.55 14.71
C GLY A 546 -32.17 -13.86 16.20
N VAL A 547 -31.12 -14.65 16.49
CA VAL A 547 -30.80 -15.14 17.85
C VAL A 547 -29.78 -14.27 18.60
N GLY A 548 -29.24 -13.24 17.94
CA GLY A 548 -28.21 -12.37 18.48
C GLY A 548 -28.73 -11.44 19.59
N VAL A 549 -27.88 -11.20 20.58
CA VAL A 549 -28.14 -10.27 21.68
C VAL A 549 -27.23 -9.04 21.61
N PHE A 550 -27.69 -7.92 22.19
CA PHE A 550 -26.82 -6.78 22.45
C PHE A 550 -25.97 -7.05 23.69
N THR A 551 -24.68 -6.73 23.58
CA THR A 551 -23.70 -6.86 24.65
C THR A 551 -23.03 -5.52 24.87
N LEU A 552 -22.91 -5.09 26.12
CA LEU A 552 -22.26 -3.84 26.44
C LEU A 552 -20.77 -3.94 26.12
N GLY A 553 -20.27 -2.99 25.33
CA GLY A 553 -18.86 -2.80 25.04
C GLY A 553 -18.26 -1.73 25.94
N THR A 554 -17.53 -0.80 25.33
CA THR A 554 -16.88 0.31 26.02
C THR A 554 -17.86 1.41 26.41
N LEU A 555 -17.59 2.05 27.54
CA LEU A 555 -18.28 3.23 28.06
C LEU A 555 -17.28 4.38 28.24
N PRO A 556 -17.75 5.64 28.36
CA PRO A 556 -16.88 6.74 28.77
C PRO A 556 -16.26 6.46 30.14
N LEU A 557 -15.04 6.96 30.37
CA LEU A 557 -14.40 6.85 31.68
C LEU A 557 -15.29 7.50 32.75
N GLY A 558 -15.42 6.83 33.89
CA GLY A 558 -16.28 7.30 34.98
C GLY A 558 -17.74 6.82 34.89
N VAL A 559 -18.15 6.18 33.80
CA VAL A 559 -19.54 5.74 33.62
C VAL A 559 -19.71 4.26 33.94
N GLY A 560 -20.62 3.95 34.85
CA GLY A 560 -21.10 2.59 35.11
C GLY A 560 -22.55 2.43 34.66
N GLY A 561 -22.89 1.33 33.99
CA GLY A 561 -24.24 1.09 33.50
C GLY A 561 -24.40 -0.27 32.82
N ASN A 562 -25.62 -0.55 32.38
CA ASN A 562 -25.95 -1.75 31.60
C ASN A 562 -26.79 -1.38 30.38
N LEU A 563 -26.70 -2.18 29.30
CA LEU A 563 -27.67 -2.07 28.22
C LEU A 563 -29.01 -2.64 28.67
N VAL A 564 -30.09 -2.01 28.21
CA VAL A 564 -31.45 -2.54 28.31
C VAL A 564 -32.02 -2.69 26.92
N ASP A 565 -32.57 -3.88 26.66
CA ASP A 565 -33.18 -4.29 25.41
C ASP A 565 -34.70 -4.39 25.61
N ASP A 566 -35.40 -3.28 25.45
CA ASP A 566 -36.85 -3.17 25.63
C ASP A 566 -37.57 -3.58 24.33
N THR A 567 -37.74 -4.88 24.17
CA THR A 567 -38.42 -5.47 23.01
C THR A 567 -39.91 -5.13 22.91
N VAL A 568 -40.54 -4.72 24.02
CA VAL A 568 -41.97 -4.33 24.06
C VAL A 568 -42.16 -2.97 23.40
N ASN A 569 -41.31 -2.00 23.73
CA ASN A 569 -41.36 -0.65 23.15
C ASN A 569 -40.45 -0.48 21.93
N GLY A 570 -39.69 -1.52 21.57
CA GLY A 570 -38.77 -1.53 20.44
C GLY A 570 -37.61 -0.55 20.63
N ARG A 571 -36.94 -0.58 21.79
CA ARG A 571 -35.88 0.37 22.15
C ARG A 571 -34.67 -0.34 22.76
N VAL A 572 -33.49 0.19 22.47
CA VAL A 572 -32.24 -0.15 23.18
C VAL A 572 -31.65 1.12 23.76
N TYR A 573 -31.29 1.08 25.03
CA TYR A 573 -30.69 2.22 25.73
C TYR A 573 -29.60 1.76 26.70
N LEU A 574 -28.67 2.65 27.00
CA LEU A 574 -27.72 2.47 28.09
C LEU A 574 -28.34 3.04 29.36
N HIS A 575 -28.60 2.19 30.35
CA HIS A 575 -28.99 2.62 31.68
C HIS A 575 -27.75 2.94 32.50
N VAL A 576 -27.43 4.23 32.62
CA VAL A 576 -26.31 4.73 33.43
C VAL A 576 -26.70 4.71 34.90
N THR A 577 -25.98 3.93 35.69
CA THR A 577 -26.20 3.72 37.13
C THR A 577 -25.27 4.56 37.99
N SER A 578 -24.12 4.96 37.45
CA SER A 578 -23.16 5.82 38.16
C SER A 578 -22.35 6.66 37.17
N VAL A 579 -22.01 7.87 37.60
CA VAL A 579 -21.00 8.72 36.97
C VAL A 579 -20.04 9.16 38.08
N ALA A 580 -18.99 8.39 38.26
CA ALA A 580 -17.95 8.58 39.26
C ALA A 580 -16.65 7.98 38.73
N LEU A 581 -15.52 8.65 38.96
CA LEU A 581 -14.20 8.14 38.60
C LEU A 581 -13.30 8.19 39.83
N PRO A 582 -13.52 7.28 40.81
CA PRO A 582 -12.64 7.12 41.96
C PRO A 582 -11.22 6.77 41.49
N ARG A 583 -10.30 7.69 41.75
CA ARG A 583 -8.86 7.52 41.62
C ARG A 583 -8.29 7.04 42.94
N TRP A 584 -7.37 6.09 42.89
CA TRP A 584 -6.68 5.59 44.07
C TRP A 584 -5.75 6.66 44.64
N GLU A 585 -6.05 7.10 45.86
CA GLU A 585 -5.17 7.96 46.67
C GLU A 585 -4.30 7.12 47.60
N GLY A 586 -4.86 6.14 48.31
CA GLY A 586 -4.09 5.28 49.23
C GLY A 586 -3.44 6.01 50.41
N ASP A 587 -3.94 7.19 50.78
CA ASP A 587 -3.39 8.04 51.86
C ASP A 587 -3.66 7.47 53.27
N LEU A 588 -4.78 6.75 53.45
CA LEU A 588 -5.16 6.21 54.76
C LEU A 588 -4.57 4.81 54.98
N SER A 589 -4.57 3.96 53.94
CA SER A 589 -3.98 2.62 53.96
C SER A 589 -3.77 2.04 52.56
N GLY A 590 -3.19 0.84 52.48
CA GLY A 590 -3.13 0.05 51.23
C GLY A 590 -4.36 -0.82 50.97
N ALA A 591 -5.39 -0.77 51.84
CA ALA A 591 -6.53 -1.66 51.74
C ALA A 591 -7.51 -1.18 50.65
N TRP A 592 -7.78 -2.03 49.65
CA TRP A 592 -8.93 -1.86 48.77
C TRP A 592 -10.11 -2.61 49.38
N ASP A 593 -10.96 -1.86 50.07
CA ASP A 593 -12.15 -2.34 50.76
C ASP A 593 -13.30 -1.33 50.61
N PHE A 594 -14.46 -1.62 51.24
CA PHE A 594 -15.67 -0.79 51.15
C PHE A 594 -15.80 0.26 52.27
N THR A 595 -14.84 0.33 53.19
CA THR A 595 -14.95 1.07 54.46
C THR A 595 -13.88 2.14 54.64
N THR A 596 -12.82 2.12 53.84
CA THR A 596 -11.69 3.03 53.92
C THR A 596 -11.74 4.02 52.77
N LYS A 597 -11.62 5.32 53.06
CA LYS A 597 -11.60 6.38 52.03
C LYS A 597 -10.24 6.53 51.37
N ASN A 598 -9.77 5.46 50.74
CA ASN A 598 -8.52 5.46 49.96
C ASN A 598 -8.69 6.01 48.53
N TRP A 599 -9.84 6.59 48.22
CA TRP A 599 -10.21 7.03 46.88
C TRP A 599 -10.55 8.52 46.84
N PHE A 600 -10.28 9.17 45.71
CA PHE A 600 -10.73 10.52 45.38
C PHE A 600 -11.53 10.45 44.08
N ASP A 601 -12.82 10.77 44.15
CA ASP A 601 -13.66 10.80 42.96
C ASP A 601 -13.39 12.07 42.17
N LEU A 602 -12.84 11.91 40.97
CA LEU A 602 -12.48 13.02 40.08
C LEU A 602 -13.70 13.77 39.54
N VAL A 603 -14.89 13.14 39.53
CA VAL A 603 -16.13 13.78 39.05
C VAL A 603 -16.66 14.74 40.12
N THR A 604 -16.78 14.27 41.36
CA THR A 604 -17.30 15.07 42.48
C THR A 604 -16.21 15.89 43.20
N SER A 605 -14.95 15.67 42.87
CA SER A 605 -13.78 16.31 43.50
C SER A 605 -13.74 16.12 45.02
N ALA A 606 -14.03 14.91 45.49
CA ALA A 606 -14.10 14.60 46.93
C ALA A 606 -13.53 13.22 47.28
N ALA A 607 -13.02 13.09 48.51
CA ALA A 607 -12.61 11.79 49.06
C ALA A 607 -13.82 10.84 49.19
N SER A 608 -13.70 9.64 48.65
CA SER A 608 -14.78 8.68 48.46
C SER A 608 -14.41 7.29 49.01
N PHE A 609 -15.44 6.49 49.28
CA PHE A 609 -15.29 5.04 49.48
C PHE A 609 -15.31 4.35 48.13
N TYR A 610 -14.76 3.15 48.05
CA TYR A 610 -15.03 2.27 46.92
C TYR A 610 -16.47 1.77 46.95
N THR A 611 -17.11 1.74 45.78
CA THR A 611 -18.43 1.12 45.59
C THR A 611 -18.40 0.23 44.36
N ASP A 612 -19.05 -0.93 44.44
CA ASP A 612 -19.19 -1.82 43.30
C ASP A 612 -19.87 -1.12 42.11
N ASN A 613 -19.60 -1.61 40.90
CA ASN A 613 -20.08 -1.09 39.61
C ASN A 613 -19.63 0.35 39.27
N THR A 614 -18.67 0.90 40.01
CA THR A 614 -17.96 2.13 39.62
C THR A 614 -16.60 1.79 38.98
N PRO A 615 -16.15 2.56 37.96
CA PRO A 615 -14.83 2.36 37.38
C PRO A 615 -13.77 2.94 38.31
N VAL A 616 -12.59 2.34 38.34
CA VAL A 616 -11.48 2.79 39.19
C VAL A 616 -10.24 3.15 38.38
N LEU A 617 -9.55 4.20 38.80
CA LEU A 617 -8.32 4.70 38.18
C LEU A 617 -7.14 4.60 39.13
N PHE A 618 -6.05 3.99 38.66
CA PHE A 618 -4.75 3.98 39.31
C PHE A 618 -3.77 4.77 38.43
N ASN A 619 -3.29 5.91 38.88
CA ASN A 619 -2.30 6.72 38.16
C ASN A 619 -1.21 7.28 39.11
N ASP A 620 -0.37 8.20 38.66
CA ASP A 620 0.70 8.77 39.49
C ASP A 620 0.26 9.92 40.41
N ASP A 621 -1.01 10.31 40.39
CA ASP A 621 -1.55 11.41 41.20
C ASP A 621 -2.37 10.83 42.37
N PRO A 622 -2.09 11.25 43.63
CA PRO A 622 -1.06 12.19 44.03
C PRO A 622 0.33 11.54 44.08
N ALA A 623 1.35 12.36 43.84
CA ALA A 623 2.76 12.00 43.93
C ALA A 623 3.23 11.86 45.40
N PRO A 624 4.47 11.38 45.64
CA PRO A 624 4.84 10.00 46.02
C PRO A 624 4.39 9.51 47.42
N ALA A 625 3.66 10.27 48.22
CA ALA A 625 3.39 9.93 49.63
C ALA A 625 2.32 8.82 49.85
N SER A 626 1.73 8.30 48.79
CA SER A 626 0.59 7.39 48.81
C SER A 626 0.96 5.90 48.70
N ASN A 627 0.15 5.02 49.28
CA ASN A 627 0.40 3.58 49.22
C ASN A 627 0.10 3.02 47.82
N LYS A 628 1.12 2.51 47.12
CA LYS A 628 0.98 1.86 45.79
C LYS A 628 0.95 0.33 45.85
N ALA A 629 1.05 -0.24 47.06
CA ALA A 629 0.84 -1.66 47.33
C ALA A 629 -0.59 -1.89 47.83
N ILE A 630 -1.47 -2.26 46.91
CA ILE A 630 -2.88 -2.49 47.19
C ILE A 630 -3.08 -3.92 47.68
N THR A 631 -3.84 -4.06 48.76
CA THR A 631 -4.20 -5.34 49.36
C THR A 631 -5.72 -5.50 49.42
N LEU A 632 -6.22 -6.61 48.87
CA LEU A 632 -7.58 -7.10 49.10
C LEU A 632 -7.55 -8.13 50.23
N GLY A 633 -8.15 -7.78 51.36
CA GLY A 633 -8.18 -8.65 52.55
C GLY A 633 -8.95 -9.95 52.34
N ALA A 634 -8.78 -10.91 53.23
CA ALA A 634 -9.56 -12.16 53.21
C ALA A 634 -11.06 -11.85 53.28
N GLY A 635 -11.86 -12.45 52.39
CA GLY A 635 -13.31 -12.22 52.29
C GLY A 635 -13.71 -10.94 51.55
N ILE A 636 -12.76 -10.12 51.07
CA ILE A 636 -13.05 -8.96 50.21
C ILE A 636 -13.19 -9.41 48.76
N ASP A 637 -14.33 -9.02 48.16
CA ASP A 637 -14.68 -9.29 46.77
C ASP A 637 -15.25 -8.02 46.11
N VAL A 638 -14.38 -7.27 45.43
CA VAL A 638 -14.71 -5.99 44.77
C VAL A 638 -15.14 -6.23 43.33
N LYS A 639 -16.11 -5.44 42.82
CA LYS A 639 -16.67 -5.60 41.47
C LYS A 639 -16.72 -4.27 40.72
N PRO A 640 -15.56 -3.68 40.36
CA PRO A 640 -15.55 -2.40 39.65
C PRO A 640 -16.11 -2.59 38.24
N SER A 641 -16.72 -1.58 37.64
CA SER A 641 -17.17 -1.71 36.24
C SER A 641 -15.99 -1.77 35.26
N GLN A 642 -14.89 -1.10 35.61
CA GLN A 642 -13.63 -1.09 34.85
C GLN A 642 -12.45 -0.77 35.77
N ILE A 643 -11.27 -1.30 35.45
CA ILE A 643 -10.01 -0.94 36.10
C ILE A 643 -9.08 -0.34 35.06
N THR A 644 -8.65 0.90 35.29
CA THR A 644 -7.62 1.57 34.47
C THR A 644 -6.37 1.81 35.30
N ILE A 645 -5.22 1.35 34.82
CA ILE A 645 -3.91 1.59 35.40
C ILE A 645 -3.07 2.41 34.41
N ASN A 646 -2.91 3.71 34.70
CA ASN A 646 -2.14 4.66 33.92
C ASN A 646 -1.01 5.26 34.76
N ASN A 647 -0.07 4.41 35.16
CA ASN A 647 1.08 4.77 35.99
C ASN A 647 2.36 4.84 35.14
N SER A 648 2.99 6.01 35.08
CA SER A 648 4.22 6.27 34.33
C SER A 648 5.44 6.42 35.21
N VAL A 649 5.25 6.71 36.50
CA VAL A 649 6.33 6.92 37.47
C VAL A 649 6.35 5.82 38.54
N TYR A 650 5.21 5.56 39.19
CA TYR A 650 5.19 4.69 40.36
C TYR A 650 4.65 3.28 40.04
N PRO A 651 5.33 2.21 40.46
CA PRO A 651 4.82 0.86 40.26
C PRO A 651 3.64 0.57 41.20
N TYR A 652 2.65 -0.17 40.69
CA TYR A 652 1.50 -0.63 41.46
C TYR A 652 1.57 -2.14 41.70
N SER A 653 1.10 -2.62 42.85
CA SER A 653 0.93 -4.06 43.11
C SER A 653 -0.44 -4.38 43.71
N PHE A 654 -1.06 -5.47 43.25
CA PHE A 654 -2.31 -6.03 43.78
C PHE A 654 -2.00 -7.36 44.47
N SER A 655 -2.36 -7.46 45.75
CA SER A 655 -2.07 -8.63 46.58
C SER A 655 -3.21 -8.95 47.58
N GLY A 656 -3.03 -10.03 48.35
CA GLY A 656 -3.96 -10.44 49.42
C GLY A 656 -4.82 -11.66 49.05
N ALA A 657 -5.65 -12.10 50.00
CA ALA A 657 -6.52 -13.28 49.86
C ALA A 657 -7.90 -12.96 49.28
N GLY A 658 -8.22 -11.67 49.10
CA GLY A 658 -9.41 -11.21 48.39
C GLY A 658 -9.24 -11.24 46.87
N LYS A 659 -10.32 -10.88 46.17
CA LYS A 659 -10.42 -10.98 44.71
C LYS A 659 -11.20 -9.83 44.06
N ILE A 660 -10.99 -9.68 42.76
CA ILE A 660 -11.78 -8.82 41.87
C ILE A 660 -12.70 -9.73 41.05
N SER A 661 -14.00 -9.41 41.00
CA SER A 661 -15.03 -10.22 40.30
C SER A 661 -15.97 -9.37 39.44
N GLY A 662 -16.90 -9.99 38.73
CA GLY A 662 -17.89 -9.29 37.90
C GLY A 662 -17.44 -9.08 36.45
N PRO A 663 -18.20 -8.33 35.64
CA PRO A 663 -17.89 -8.10 34.21
C PRO A 663 -16.70 -7.14 33.97
N THR A 664 -15.94 -6.80 35.01
CA THR A 664 -14.82 -5.86 35.00
C THR A 664 -13.83 -6.14 33.87
N SER A 665 -13.45 -5.11 33.13
CA SER A 665 -12.26 -5.12 32.27
C SER A 665 -11.07 -4.43 32.94
N LEU A 666 -9.85 -4.88 32.63
CA LEU A 666 -8.61 -4.29 33.14
C LEU A 666 -7.76 -3.76 31.99
N THR A 667 -7.38 -2.48 32.05
CA THR A 667 -6.50 -1.83 31.06
C THR A 667 -5.29 -1.22 31.75
N LYS A 668 -4.08 -1.56 31.29
CA LYS A 668 -2.81 -1.01 31.75
C LYS A 668 -2.12 -0.24 30.63
N SER A 669 -1.91 1.07 30.77
CA SER A 669 -1.39 1.94 29.70
C SER A 669 -0.15 2.76 30.05
N GLY A 670 0.20 2.91 31.34
CA GLY A 670 1.38 3.68 31.74
C GLY A 670 2.70 2.90 31.59
N SER A 671 3.87 3.57 31.65
CA SER A 671 5.18 2.94 31.48
C SER A 671 5.77 2.25 32.73
N ALA A 672 5.27 2.56 33.93
CA ALA A 672 5.74 1.96 35.18
C ALA A 672 5.13 0.57 35.41
N ALA A 673 5.68 -0.21 36.35
CA ALA A 673 5.31 -1.62 36.52
C ALA A 673 3.93 -1.83 37.13
N LEU A 674 3.28 -2.95 36.80
CA LEU A 674 2.13 -3.49 37.51
C LEU A 674 2.39 -4.95 37.92
N THR A 675 2.20 -5.29 39.19
CA THR A 675 2.25 -6.68 39.68
C THR A 675 0.86 -7.12 40.13
N ILE A 676 0.38 -8.26 39.65
CA ILE A 676 -0.91 -8.85 40.06
C ILE A 676 -0.67 -10.23 40.65
N SER A 677 -0.81 -10.34 41.97
CA SER A 677 -0.60 -11.59 42.71
C SER A 677 -1.91 -12.25 43.16
N ASN A 678 -3.03 -11.54 43.19
CA ASN A 678 -4.34 -12.12 43.50
C ASN A 678 -4.75 -13.16 42.44
N THR A 679 -5.63 -14.08 42.85
CA THR A 679 -6.43 -14.91 41.95
C THR A 679 -7.81 -14.25 41.80
N ASN A 680 -8.08 -13.71 40.61
CA ASN A 680 -9.26 -12.91 40.30
C ASN A 680 -10.31 -13.71 39.51
N GLU A 681 -11.58 -13.30 39.62
CA GLU A 681 -12.75 -13.93 38.98
C GLU A 681 -13.52 -12.97 38.04
N TYR A 682 -12.94 -11.83 37.69
CA TYR A 682 -13.56 -10.94 36.72
C TYR A 682 -13.57 -11.57 35.31
N THR A 683 -14.63 -11.31 34.54
CA THR A 683 -14.87 -11.97 33.25
C THR A 683 -14.61 -11.07 32.03
N GLY A 684 -14.39 -9.78 32.23
CA GLY A 684 -14.03 -8.85 31.15
C GLY A 684 -12.59 -9.02 30.67
N ALA A 685 -12.28 -8.38 29.54
CA ALA A 685 -10.97 -8.49 28.90
C ALA A 685 -9.85 -7.84 29.73
N THR A 686 -8.65 -8.41 29.65
CA THR A 686 -7.42 -7.85 30.19
C THR A 686 -6.53 -7.33 29.05
N THR A 687 -6.21 -6.04 29.09
CA THR A 687 -5.41 -5.35 28.07
C THR A 687 -4.17 -4.71 28.69
N PHE A 688 -3.00 -5.12 28.23
CA PHE A 688 -1.71 -4.56 28.62
C PHE A 688 -1.14 -3.72 27.48
N SER A 689 -1.51 -2.44 27.42
CA SER A 689 -1.09 -1.53 26.36
C SER A 689 0.34 -1.02 26.49
N SER A 690 0.85 -0.82 27.72
CA SER A 690 2.25 -0.44 27.96
C SER A 690 2.80 -0.84 29.33
N GLY A 691 4.14 -0.82 29.44
CA GLY A 691 4.89 -1.03 30.67
C GLY A 691 5.06 -2.50 31.04
N PRO A 692 5.95 -2.81 31.99
CA PRO A 692 6.11 -4.17 32.48
C PRO A 692 4.94 -4.59 33.37
N VAL A 693 4.49 -5.84 33.20
CA VAL A 693 3.43 -6.47 33.99
C VAL A 693 3.92 -7.81 34.51
N SER A 694 3.74 -8.08 35.80
CA SER A 694 4.05 -9.38 36.39
C SER A 694 2.78 -10.07 36.89
N ILE A 695 2.57 -11.33 36.48
CA ILE A 695 1.42 -12.14 36.88
C ILE A 695 1.87 -13.47 37.51
N ALA A 696 1.19 -13.87 38.58
CA ALA A 696 1.55 -15.05 39.36
C ALA A 696 0.79 -16.33 38.94
N THR A 697 -0.41 -16.20 38.38
CA THR A 697 -1.26 -17.34 37.98
C THR A 697 -1.87 -17.12 36.59
N LEU A 698 -1.90 -18.18 35.78
CA LEU A 698 -2.48 -18.19 34.44
C LEU A 698 -3.28 -19.48 34.24
N ALA A 699 -4.61 -19.41 34.36
CA ALA A 699 -5.49 -20.57 34.22
C ALA A 699 -6.16 -20.61 32.83
N ASN A 700 -6.93 -21.67 32.57
CA ASN A 700 -7.82 -21.74 31.41
C ASN A 700 -8.82 -20.57 31.37
N GLY A 701 -9.30 -20.23 30.18
CA GLY A 701 -10.44 -19.34 30.01
C GLY A 701 -11.65 -19.85 30.78
N GLY A 702 -12.37 -18.95 31.45
CA GLY A 702 -13.46 -19.31 32.36
C GLY A 702 -13.03 -19.73 33.76
N SER A 703 -11.72 -19.88 34.05
CA SER A 703 -11.21 -20.23 35.38
C SER A 703 -10.44 -19.08 36.04
N PRO A 704 -10.50 -18.92 37.37
CA PRO A 704 -9.86 -17.82 38.08
C PRO A 704 -8.33 -17.78 37.91
N SER A 705 -7.76 -16.59 37.73
CA SER A 705 -6.31 -16.36 37.59
C SER A 705 -5.94 -14.90 37.86
N SER A 706 -4.66 -14.54 37.80
CA SER A 706 -4.24 -13.14 37.98
C SER A 706 -4.89 -12.21 36.96
N ILE A 707 -5.17 -12.71 35.75
CA ILE A 707 -5.85 -11.98 34.67
C ILE A 707 -7.36 -12.27 34.58
N GLY A 708 -7.97 -12.74 35.69
CA GLY A 708 -9.39 -13.04 35.77
C GLY A 708 -9.78 -14.39 35.15
N SER A 709 -11.09 -14.58 34.97
CA SER A 709 -11.76 -15.77 34.45
C SER A 709 -12.51 -15.49 33.14
N SER A 710 -12.07 -14.50 32.36
CA SER A 710 -12.59 -14.23 31.02
C SER A 710 -12.55 -15.46 30.10
N PRO A 711 -13.44 -15.59 29.10
CA PRO A 711 -13.43 -16.72 28.16
C PRO A 711 -12.11 -16.86 27.39
N ALA A 712 -11.87 -18.02 26.78
CA ALA A 712 -10.59 -18.38 26.16
C ALA A 712 -10.22 -17.61 24.87
N ALA A 713 -11.15 -16.82 24.30
CA ALA A 713 -10.93 -16.08 23.04
C ALA A 713 -9.73 -15.11 23.13
N SER A 714 -8.98 -14.98 22.03
CA SER A 714 -7.76 -14.15 21.96
C SER A 714 -8.00 -12.66 22.20
N SER A 715 -9.23 -12.17 22.01
CA SER A 715 -9.64 -10.80 22.33
C SER A 715 -9.70 -10.50 23.83
N ASN A 716 -9.67 -11.53 24.69
CA ASN A 716 -9.79 -11.35 26.15
C ASN A 716 -8.44 -11.20 26.86
N LEU A 717 -7.33 -11.48 26.18
CA LEU A 717 -5.97 -11.18 26.63
C LEU A 717 -5.26 -10.44 25.51
N VAL A 718 -5.02 -9.15 25.69
CA VAL A 718 -4.43 -8.27 24.69
C VAL A 718 -3.09 -7.75 25.19
N ILE A 719 -2.02 -7.96 24.42
CA ILE A 719 -0.67 -7.50 24.71
C ILE A 719 -0.28 -6.46 23.67
N GLY A 720 -0.11 -5.22 24.10
CA GLY A 720 0.41 -4.08 23.33
C GLY A 720 1.90 -3.93 23.53
N ALA A 721 2.39 -2.71 23.75
CA ALA A 721 3.80 -2.41 24.02
C ALA A 721 4.21 -2.75 25.47
N SER A 722 3.88 -3.97 25.93
CA SER A 722 4.07 -4.42 27.31
C SER A 722 4.92 -5.67 27.39
N ALA A 723 5.74 -5.75 28.44
CA ALA A 723 6.43 -6.98 28.82
C ALA A 723 5.66 -7.69 29.93
N VAL A 724 5.03 -8.81 29.59
CA VAL A 724 4.27 -9.65 30.52
C VAL A 724 5.19 -10.75 31.04
N THR A 725 5.60 -10.62 32.30
CA THR A 725 6.40 -11.62 33.01
C THR A 725 5.49 -12.59 33.76
N TYR A 726 5.52 -13.87 33.39
CA TYR A 726 4.86 -14.94 34.13
C TYR A 726 5.83 -15.57 35.13
N THR A 727 5.50 -15.46 36.42
CA THR A 727 6.33 -15.95 37.54
C THR A 727 5.78 -17.21 38.20
N GLY A 728 4.63 -17.73 37.73
CA GLY A 728 3.99 -18.93 38.27
C GLY A 728 4.69 -20.23 37.85
N PRO A 729 4.20 -21.39 38.35
CA PRO A 729 4.70 -22.71 37.95
C PRO A 729 4.39 -23.03 36.48
N SER A 730 5.03 -24.05 35.92
CA SER A 730 4.74 -24.48 34.54
C SER A 730 3.25 -24.75 34.35
N VAL A 731 2.68 -24.26 33.24
CA VAL A 731 1.22 -24.28 33.03
C VAL A 731 0.85 -24.49 31.57
N VAL A 732 -0.30 -25.13 31.37
CA VAL A 732 -0.98 -25.27 30.08
C VAL A 732 -2.31 -24.54 30.17
N THR A 733 -2.61 -23.67 29.20
CA THR A 733 -3.86 -22.91 29.15
C THR A 733 -4.50 -22.99 27.77
N ASN A 734 -5.83 -23.10 27.73
CA ASN A 734 -6.61 -23.01 26.49
C ASN A 734 -6.81 -21.58 25.97
N ARG A 735 -6.26 -20.56 26.66
CA ARG A 735 -6.38 -19.16 26.25
C ARG A 735 -5.58 -18.88 24.98
N GLY A 736 -6.12 -18.02 24.13
CA GLY A 736 -5.36 -17.29 23.11
C GLY A 736 -5.02 -15.87 23.58
N PHE A 737 -4.25 -15.13 22.78
CA PHE A 737 -4.01 -13.71 23.01
C PHE A 737 -3.85 -12.92 21.71
N THR A 738 -4.07 -11.61 21.81
CA THR A 738 -3.91 -10.67 20.69
C THR A 738 -2.67 -9.81 20.87
N ILE A 739 -1.84 -9.70 19.84
CA ILE A 739 -0.75 -8.73 19.71
C ILE A 739 -1.34 -7.45 19.09
N SER A 740 -1.23 -6.34 19.82
CA SER A 740 -1.90 -5.07 19.49
C SER A 740 -0.97 -3.87 19.32
N GLY A 741 0.33 -4.04 19.53
CA GLY A 741 1.33 -2.98 19.44
C GLY A 741 2.74 -3.52 19.32
N SER A 742 3.68 -2.68 18.90
CA SER A 742 5.11 -3.05 18.89
C SER A 742 5.66 -3.13 20.31
N GLY A 743 6.52 -4.11 20.58
CA GLY A 743 7.11 -4.36 21.89
C GLY A 743 6.34 -5.38 22.74
N ALA A 744 5.31 -6.06 22.18
CA ALA A 744 4.60 -7.11 22.90
C ALA A 744 5.54 -8.23 23.29
N THR A 745 5.70 -8.45 24.59
CA THR A 745 6.70 -9.37 25.11
C THR A 745 6.07 -10.33 26.11
N LEU A 746 6.38 -11.62 25.96
CA LEU A 746 6.11 -12.65 26.94
C LEU A 746 7.44 -13.12 27.53
N ASP A 747 7.65 -12.83 28.81
CA ASP A 747 8.81 -13.26 29.57
C ASP A 747 8.40 -14.38 30.53
N THR A 748 8.99 -15.56 30.41
CA THR A 748 8.60 -16.71 31.23
C THR A 748 9.80 -17.30 31.97
N ALA A 749 9.68 -17.41 33.29
CA ALA A 749 10.66 -18.13 34.11
C ALA A 749 10.45 -19.65 34.05
N ASN A 750 9.19 -20.08 33.92
CA ASN A 750 8.77 -21.49 33.79
C ASN A 750 8.05 -21.73 32.46
N ASN A 751 7.73 -22.98 32.15
CA ASN A 751 7.13 -23.33 30.86
C ASN A 751 5.67 -22.88 30.78
N VAL A 752 5.27 -22.27 29.67
CA VAL A 752 3.89 -21.90 29.39
C VAL A 752 3.47 -22.47 28.05
N GLU A 753 2.33 -23.17 28.02
CA GLU A 753 1.70 -23.63 26.78
C GLU A 753 0.36 -22.91 26.54
N PHE A 754 0.22 -22.28 25.37
CA PHE A 754 -1.04 -21.72 24.88
C PHE A 754 -1.63 -22.63 23.80
N GLN A 755 -2.82 -23.17 24.07
CA GLN A 755 -3.60 -23.95 23.10
C GLN A 755 -4.59 -23.09 22.29
N GLY A 756 -4.86 -21.86 22.74
CA GLY A 756 -5.69 -20.91 22.00
C GLY A 756 -4.88 -20.15 20.95
N ALA A 757 -5.57 -19.57 19.97
CA ALA A 757 -4.93 -18.87 18.85
C ALA A 757 -4.18 -17.60 19.28
N VAL A 758 -3.01 -17.38 18.69
CA VAL A 758 -2.35 -16.06 18.70
C VAL A 758 -2.83 -15.27 17.50
N VAL A 759 -3.37 -14.07 17.74
CA VAL A 759 -3.84 -13.14 16.70
C VAL A 759 -2.98 -11.88 16.74
N THR A 760 -2.75 -11.26 15.59
CA THR A 760 -2.02 -9.99 15.50
C THR A 760 -2.81 -8.96 14.70
N ASN A 761 -2.93 -7.75 15.25
CA ASN A 761 -3.49 -6.59 14.54
C ASN A 761 -2.37 -5.72 13.96
N THR A 762 -1.23 -5.66 14.65
CA THR A 762 -0.05 -4.85 14.29
C THR A 762 1.16 -5.27 15.17
N GLY A 763 2.34 -4.69 14.94
CA GLY A 763 3.48 -4.78 15.83
C GLY A 763 4.36 -6.02 15.66
N ASP A 764 5.13 -6.34 16.70
CA ASP A 764 6.05 -7.48 16.83
C ASP A 764 5.81 -8.22 18.15
N PHE A 765 6.20 -9.51 18.19
CA PHE A 765 6.17 -10.31 19.42
C PHE A 765 7.56 -10.76 19.82
N THR A 766 7.87 -10.66 21.11
CA THR A 766 9.13 -11.14 21.69
C THR A 766 8.85 -12.17 22.77
N LYS A 767 9.46 -13.36 22.64
CA LYS A 767 9.61 -14.30 23.75
C LYS A 767 10.93 -13.98 24.47
N LEU A 768 10.89 -13.88 25.79
CA LEU A 768 12.03 -13.73 26.72
C LEU A 768 11.97 -14.79 27.84
N GLY A 769 13.05 -14.90 28.61
CA GLY A 769 13.12 -15.74 29.80
C GLY A 769 13.50 -17.19 29.52
N ALA A 770 14.00 -17.88 30.55
CA ALA A 770 14.54 -19.24 30.43
C ALA A 770 13.47 -20.33 30.23
N GLY A 771 12.21 -20.07 30.62
CA GLY A 771 11.11 -21.00 30.43
C GLY A 771 10.73 -21.17 28.96
N ASN A 772 10.20 -22.33 28.59
CA ASN A 772 9.72 -22.56 27.22
C ASN A 772 8.34 -21.92 27.00
N ALA A 773 8.09 -21.44 25.78
CA ALA A 773 6.77 -21.06 25.32
C ALA A 773 6.31 -22.01 24.21
N THR A 774 5.23 -22.75 24.45
CA THR A 774 4.66 -23.68 23.49
C THR A 774 3.33 -23.13 22.96
N PHE A 775 3.16 -23.16 21.64
CA PHE A 775 1.93 -22.78 20.95
C PHE A 775 1.38 -24.04 20.26
N SER A 776 0.22 -24.52 20.71
CA SER A 776 -0.37 -25.78 20.27
C SER A 776 -1.77 -25.64 19.66
N ASN A 777 -2.21 -24.40 19.40
CA ASN A 777 -3.40 -24.14 18.60
C ASN A 777 -3.32 -24.87 17.25
N ALA A 778 -4.29 -25.76 16.99
CA ALA A 778 -4.35 -26.55 15.76
C ALA A 778 -4.69 -25.72 14.50
N GLY A 779 -5.18 -24.48 14.68
CA GLY A 779 -5.50 -23.55 13.60
C GLY A 779 -4.34 -22.64 13.21
N THR A 780 -4.68 -21.40 12.80
CA THR A 780 -3.68 -20.38 12.46
C THR A 780 -3.26 -19.59 13.69
N ASN A 781 -1.95 -19.44 13.88
CA ASN A 781 -1.32 -18.43 14.73
C ASN A 781 -0.72 -17.34 13.84
N ALA A 782 -0.85 -16.08 14.26
CA ALA A 782 -0.26 -14.94 13.55
C ALA A 782 0.57 -14.09 14.51
N PHE A 783 1.85 -13.89 14.18
CA PHE A 783 2.81 -13.11 14.96
C PHE A 783 3.32 -11.93 14.14
N GLY A 784 3.10 -10.72 14.66
CA GLY A 784 3.53 -9.47 14.07
C GLY A 784 2.93 -9.16 12.68
N ALA A 785 2.97 -7.89 12.27
CA ALA A 785 2.39 -7.45 10.99
C ALA A 785 3.44 -6.88 10.01
N ALA A 786 4.58 -6.39 10.51
CA ALA A 786 5.68 -5.84 9.71
C ALA A 786 6.98 -5.77 10.55
N GLY A 787 8.13 -5.57 9.90
CA GLY A 787 9.43 -5.48 10.57
C GLY A 787 9.92 -6.86 11.02
N VAL A 788 10.28 -7.00 12.31
CA VAL A 788 10.63 -8.28 12.92
C VAL A 788 9.38 -8.86 13.56
N GLY A 789 8.63 -9.71 12.84
CA GLY A 789 7.34 -10.20 13.31
C GLY A 789 7.41 -11.02 14.60
N LEU A 790 8.47 -11.82 14.77
CA LEU A 790 8.71 -12.64 15.96
C LEU A 790 10.21 -12.66 16.34
N LYS A 791 10.50 -12.40 17.61
CA LYS A 791 11.81 -12.58 18.25
C LYS A 791 11.72 -13.70 19.29
N ALA A 792 12.32 -14.85 19.01
CA ALA A 792 12.50 -15.91 19.98
C ALA A 792 13.83 -15.71 20.70
N ASN A 793 13.80 -15.25 21.95
CA ASN A 793 14.99 -15.08 22.78
C ASN A 793 14.81 -15.81 24.12
N GLY A 794 15.81 -16.58 24.55
CA GLY A 794 15.73 -17.33 25.80
C GLY A 794 14.76 -18.52 25.75
N GLY A 795 15.22 -19.66 26.26
CA GLY A 795 14.43 -20.89 26.26
C GLY A 795 14.06 -21.37 24.85
N THR A 796 13.04 -22.22 24.78
CA THR A 796 12.51 -22.76 23.51
C THR A 796 11.15 -22.17 23.18
N THR A 797 10.99 -21.67 21.96
CA THR A 797 9.69 -21.41 21.35
C THR A 797 9.27 -22.63 20.54
N THR A 798 8.18 -23.30 20.92
CA THR A 798 7.72 -24.53 20.26
C THR A 798 6.39 -24.32 19.57
N PHE A 799 6.31 -24.69 18.30
CA PHE A 799 5.07 -24.80 17.53
C PHE A 799 4.69 -26.29 17.46
N ASN A 800 3.70 -26.70 18.27
CA ASN A 800 3.33 -28.11 18.49
C ASN A 800 1.87 -28.38 18.11
N GLY A 801 1.60 -28.45 16.81
CA GLY A 801 0.25 -28.30 16.28
C GLY A 801 -0.46 -29.55 15.78
N SER A 802 0.18 -30.73 15.87
CA SER A 802 -0.38 -32.03 15.41
C SER A 802 -0.69 -32.17 13.90
N GLY A 803 -0.18 -31.27 13.05
CA GLY A 803 -0.19 -31.36 11.59
C GLY A 803 -0.95 -30.24 10.87
N THR A 804 -1.98 -29.68 11.52
CA THR A 804 -2.87 -28.66 10.90
C THR A 804 -2.50 -27.23 11.25
N GLN A 805 -1.61 -27.03 12.22
CA GLN A 805 -1.23 -25.71 12.68
C GLN A 805 -0.47 -24.93 11.60
N VAL A 806 -0.85 -23.67 11.44
CA VAL A 806 -0.18 -22.72 10.54
C VAL A 806 0.32 -21.54 11.37
N ASN A 807 1.61 -21.25 11.32
CA ASN A 807 2.24 -20.16 12.05
C ASN A 807 2.71 -19.11 11.04
N ASN A 808 2.02 -17.97 10.98
CA ASN A 808 2.33 -16.88 10.09
C ASN A 808 3.11 -15.80 10.85
N ILE A 809 4.34 -15.53 10.42
CA ILE A 809 5.17 -14.44 10.93
C ILE A 809 5.12 -13.30 9.91
N GLY A 810 4.43 -12.20 10.27
CA GLY A 810 4.40 -10.99 9.47
C GLY A 810 5.70 -10.22 9.62
N GLY A 811 6.63 -10.43 8.69
CA GLY A 811 7.98 -9.86 8.70
C GLY A 811 9.08 -10.91 8.91
N GLU A 812 10.10 -10.54 9.67
CA GLU A 812 11.27 -11.39 9.98
C GLU A 812 11.05 -12.23 11.25
N LEU A 813 11.59 -13.45 11.27
CA LEU A 813 11.71 -14.30 12.46
C LEU A 813 13.17 -14.28 12.92
N TYR A 814 13.43 -13.77 14.13
CA TYR A 814 14.73 -13.83 14.77
C TYR A 814 14.78 -14.90 15.86
N ILE A 815 15.84 -15.69 15.84
CA ILE A 815 16.14 -16.71 16.84
C ILE A 815 17.48 -16.34 17.48
N GLY A 816 17.42 -15.81 18.70
CA GLY A 816 18.59 -15.31 19.42
C GLY A 816 19.08 -13.99 18.86
N ALA A 817 18.50 -12.91 19.38
CA ALA A 817 18.85 -11.52 19.08
C ALA A 817 19.35 -10.75 20.32
N ILE A 818 19.62 -11.46 21.41
CA ILE A 818 20.15 -10.90 22.65
C ILE A 818 21.55 -11.47 22.87
N GLU A 819 22.51 -10.58 23.11
CA GLU A 819 23.89 -10.92 23.43
C GLU A 819 23.95 -11.94 24.58
N ASN A 820 24.73 -13.01 24.39
CA ASN A 820 24.96 -14.06 25.40
C ASN A 820 23.71 -14.86 25.83
N VAL A 821 22.64 -14.86 25.02
CA VAL A 821 21.42 -15.63 25.32
C VAL A 821 21.17 -16.67 24.23
N ALA A 822 21.18 -17.94 24.61
CA ALA A 822 20.78 -19.05 23.75
C ALA A 822 19.27 -18.98 23.47
N ALA A 823 18.86 -19.39 22.27
CA ALA A 823 17.46 -19.37 21.87
C ALA A 823 17.15 -20.48 20.86
N HIS A 824 16.00 -21.12 21.02
CA HIS A 824 15.64 -22.28 20.22
C HIS A 824 14.22 -22.14 19.68
N VAL A 825 14.02 -22.54 18.42
CA VAL A 825 12.69 -22.74 17.84
C VAL A 825 12.53 -24.21 17.45
N VAL A 826 11.40 -24.80 17.84
CA VAL A 826 11.04 -26.19 17.52
C VAL A 826 9.71 -26.22 16.78
N LEU A 827 9.65 -26.92 15.66
CA LEU A 827 8.42 -27.17 14.90
C LEU A 827 8.14 -28.68 14.89
N ASN A 828 6.96 -29.04 15.38
CA ASN A 828 6.49 -30.42 15.41
C ASN A 828 5.15 -30.51 14.69
N ALA A 829 5.16 -31.11 13.49
CA ALA A 829 3.98 -31.28 12.66
C ALA A 829 3.18 -29.97 12.47
N GLY A 830 3.74 -29.01 11.75
CA GLY A 830 3.06 -27.75 11.46
C GLY A 830 3.68 -26.99 10.29
N THR A 831 3.00 -25.94 9.85
CA THR A 831 3.50 -25.01 8.82
C THR A 831 4.04 -23.73 9.48
N LEU A 832 5.20 -23.26 9.07
CA LEU A 832 5.75 -21.94 9.41
C LEU A 832 5.94 -21.11 8.15
N ASN A 833 5.35 -19.93 8.11
CA ASN A 833 5.47 -18.99 7.02
C ASN A 833 6.12 -17.70 7.54
N THR A 834 7.19 -17.23 6.91
CA THR A 834 7.79 -15.91 7.16
C THR A 834 7.76 -15.10 5.88
N THR A 835 7.28 -13.85 5.94
CA THR A 835 7.20 -13.00 4.73
C THR A 835 8.52 -12.30 4.38
N ASN A 836 9.57 -12.48 5.19
CA ASN A 836 10.89 -11.92 4.93
C ASN A 836 12.02 -12.88 5.41
N TRP A 837 12.91 -12.45 6.29
CA TRP A 837 14.05 -13.25 6.79
C TRP A 837 13.64 -14.19 7.92
N LEU A 838 14.05 -15.46 7.82
CA LEU A 838 14.27 -16.32 8.98
C LEU A 838 15.76 -16.26 9.34
N ALA A 839 16.07 -15.84 10.56
CA ALA A 839 17.45 -15.56 10.95
C ALA A 839 17.80 -16.13 12.32
N LEU A 840 18.89 -16.90 12.37
CA LEU A 840 19.43 -17.45 13.62
C LEU A 840 20.71 -16.72 14.00
N GLY A 841 20.83 -16.37 15.27
CA GLY A 841 22.00 -15.68 15.79
C GLY A 841 22.15 -14.29 15.18
N ARG A 842 21.17 -13.41 15.43
CA ARG A 842 21.18 -12.00 15.00
C ARG A 842 21.76 -11.15 16.13
N GLY A 843 23.07 -11.25 16.36
CA GLY A 843 23.76 -10.47 17.40
C GLY A 843 23.67 -11.07 18.81
N ASN A 844 23.65 -12.40 18.93
CA ASN A 844 23.80 -13.09 20.23
C ASN A 844 25.26 -13.52 20.53
N GLY A 845 26.20 -13.18 19.65
CA GLY A 845 27.53 -13.77 19.52
C GLY A 845 28.51 -13.63 20.69
N ASN A 846 28.93 -14.81 21.17
CA ASN A 846 30.18 -15.18 21.84
C ASN A 846 30.32 -16.72 21.72
N THR A 847 31.51 -17.27 21.91
CA THR A 847 31.78 -18.71 21.78
C THR A 847 30.85 -19.54 22.68
N GLY A 848 30.13 -20.52 22.12
CA GLY A 848 29.29 -21.45 22.89
C GLY A 848 27.83 -21.02 23.12
N VAL A 849 27.39 -19.90 22.55
CA VAL A 849 25.97 -19.47 22.59
C VAL A 849 25.23 -20.02 21.37
N LEU A 850 24.31 -20.95 21.61
CA LEU A 850 23.59 -21.65 20.54
C LEU A 850 22.24 -20.99 20.21
N SER A 851 22.08 -20.60 18.94
CA SER A 851 20.76 -20.39 18.33
C SER A 851 20.37 -21.60 17.49
N SER A 852 19.18 -22.18 17.70
CA SER A 852 18.75 -23.34 16.90
C SER A 852 17.34 -23.30 16.33
N LEU A 853 17.19 -23.97 15.19
CA LEU A 853 15.92 -24.32 14.57
C LEU A 853 15.87 -25.83 14.38
N THR A 854 14.89 -26.50 15.01
CA THR A 854 14.61 -27.92 14.78
C THR A 854 13.21 -28.08 14.21
N ALA A 855 13.06 -28.86 13.13
CA ALA A 855 11.75 -29.12 12.53
C ALA A 855 11.57 -30.60 12.19
N THR A 856 10.46 -31.18 12.64
CA THR A 856 10.10 -32.59 12.36
C THR A 856 8.71 -32.66 11.76
N ASN A 857 8.54 -33.42 10.68
CA ASN A 857 7.25 -33.61 9.98
C ASN A 857 6.55 -32.28 9.62
N SER A 858 7.32 -31.24 9.28
CA SER A 858 6.82 -29.87 9.17
C SER A 858 6.96 -29.30 7.76
N THR A 859 6.34 -28.14 7.54
CA THR A 859 6.49 -27.32 6.33
C THR A 859 7.04 -25.94 6.72
N ILE A 860 8.06 -25.46 6.03
CA ILE A 860 8.65 -24.14 6.25
C ILE A 860 8.66 -23.35 4.94
N ASN A 861 8.15 -22.13 4.93
CA ASN A 861 8.18 -21.22 3.80
C ASN A 861 8.83 -19.90 4.21
N THR A 862 9.92 -19.53 3.56
CA THR A 862 10.70 -18.33 3.86
C THR A 862 10.98 -17.53 2.58
N VAL A 863 11.20 -16.22 2.71
CA VAL A 863 11.75 -15.42 1.60
C VAL A 863 13.27 -15.47 1.65
N ASN A 864 13.87 -15.16 2.79
CA ASN A 864 15.32 -15.25 2.97
C ASN A 864 15.65 -16.06 4.22
N PHE A 865 16.85 -16.64 4.25
CA PHE A 865 17.35 -17.42 5.38
C PHE A 865 18.80 -17.01 5.70
N SER A 866 19.11 -16.80 6.98
CA SER A 866 20.47 -16.45 7.44
C SER A 866 20.81 -17.09 8.78
N THR A 867 22.10 -17.33 9.00
CA THR A 867 22.66 -17.71 10.30
C THR A 867 23.91 -16.90 10.61
N GLY A 868 24.12 -16.54 11.87
CA GLY A 868 25.40 -16.04 12.39
C GLY A 868 25.73 -14.62 11.96
N PHE A 869 24.77 -13.69 12.12
CA PHE A 869 24.99 -12.27 11.86
C PHE A 869 25.47 -11.56 13.13
N ALA A 870 26.66 -10.95 13.06
CA ALA A 870 27.33 -10.35 14.22
C ALA A 870 26.63 -9.12 14.81
N ASN A 871 25.89 -8.37 13.99
CA ASN A 871 25.27 -7.10 14.38
C ASN A 871 26.21 -6.12 15.12
N GLY A 872 27.49 -6.08 14.74
CA GLY A 872 28.50 -5.20 15.35
C GLY A 872 29.15 -5.74 16.64
N LEU A 873 28.89 -6.99 17.03
CA LEU A 873 29.54 -7.64 18.17
C LEU A 873 30.77 -8.47 17.72
N PRO A 874 31.78 -8.68 18.60
CA PRO A 874 32.85 -9.65 18.37
C PRO A 874 32.24 -11.07 18.33
N ASN A 875 32.15 -11.69 17.15
CA ASN A 875 31.10 -12.70 16.92
C ASN A 875 31.58 -14.13 16.70
N ASP A 876 31.71 -14.93 17.77
CA ASP A 876 31.91 -16.39 17.68
C ASP A 876 30.58 -17.16 17.86
N SER A 877 29.50 -16.72 17.21
CA SER A 877 28.16 -17.30 17.40
C SER A 877 28.03 -18.72 16.80
N ASP A 878 27.38 -19.64 17.52
CA ASP A 878 27.07 -21.00 17.05
C ASP A 878 25.59 -21.14 16.64
N GLN A 879 25.34 -21.72 15.46
CA GLN A 879 23.98 -22.01 14.97
C GLN A 879 23.79 -23.48 14.63
N LEU A 880 22.60 -23.99 14.96
CA LEU A 880 22.17 -25.33 14.58
C LEU A 880 20.84 -25.27 13.83
N VAL A 881 20.79 -25.90 12.67
CA VAL A 881 19.56 -26.11 11.90
C VAL A 881 19.40 -27.61 11.66
N ALA A 882 18.33 -28.20 12.16
CA ALA A 882 18.07 -29.64 11.99
C ALA A 882 16.65 -29.86 11.47
N ILE A 883 16.52 -30.41 10.28
CA ILE A 883 15.23 -30.77 9.70
C ILE A 883 15.14 -32.27 9.42
N THR A 884 14.02 -32.88 9.81
CA THR A 884 13.72 -34.30 9.61
C THR A 884 12.31 -34.46 9.05
N ASN A 885 12.16 -35.22 7.97
CA ASN A 885 10.89 -35.41 7.25
C ASN A 885 10.13 -34.09 6.99
N THR A 886 10.86 -33.01 6.70
CA THR A 886 10.34 -31.65 6.64
C THR A 886 10.55 -31.08 5.25
N THR A 887 9.55 -30.36 4.73
CA THR A 887 9.68 -29.61 3.46
C THR A 887 9.93 -28.14 3.76
N TRP A 888 11.03 -27.60 3.27
CA TRP A 888 11.36 -26.18 3.39
C TRP A 888 11.51 -25.57 1.99
N THR A 889 10.71 -24.56 1.68
CA THR A 889 10.87 -23.71 0.49
C THR A 889 11.38 -22.32 0.87
N ASN A 890 12.54 -21.92 0.32
CA ASN A 890 13.12 -20.59 0.45
C ASN A 890 13.12 -19.87 -0.91
N ASN A 891 12.43 -18.74 -0.99
CA ASN A 891 12.19 -18.00 -2.24
C ASN A 891 13.19 -16.86 -2.51
N GLY A 892 14.35 -16.87 -1.86
CA GLY A 892 15.34 -15.80 -1.92
C GLY A 892 16.72 -16.28 -1.46
N ALA A 893 17.48 -15.42 -0.79
CA ALA A 893 18.86 -15.73 -0.42
C ALA A 893 18.95 -16.70 0.78
N THR A 894 20.03 -17.48 0.82
CA THR A 894 20.46 -18.25 2.00
C THR A 894 21.91 -17.91 2.32
N ASN A 895 22.15 -17.40 3.52
CA ASN A 895 23.48 -17.03 4.02
C ASN A 895 23.81 -17.84 5.28
N LEU A 896 24.55 -18.93 5.13
CA LEU A 896 25.03 -19.69 6.29
C LEU A 896 26.35 -19.13 6.79
N ALA A 897 26.43 -18.91 8.11
CA ALA A 897 27.57 -18.34 8.80
C ALA A 897 27.98 -17.00 8.13
N GLU A 898 27.07 -16.05 8.23
CA GLU A 898 27.07 -14.79 7.48
C GLU A 898 28.20 -13.84 7.86
N SER A 899 28.54 -13.76 9.15
CA SER A 899 29.53 -12.83 9.68
C SER A 899 30.81 -13.51 10.13
N ILE A 900 31.81 -12.68 10.42
CA ILE A 900 33.13 -13.10 10.91
C ILE A 900 33.00 -14.10 12.07
N ASN A 901 33.85 -15.14 12.07
CA ASN A 901 33.96 -16.22 13.07
C ASN A 901 32.68 -17.03 13.39
N SER A 902 31.57 -16.78 12.71
CA SER A 902 30.34 -17.53 12.97
C SER A 902 30.45 -18.99 12.53
N THR A 903 29.81 -19.89 13.27
CA THR A 903 29.73 -21.32 12.95
C THR A 903 28.29 -21.75 12.76
N THR A 904 27.99 -22.41 11.64
CA THR A 904 26.68 -22.98 11.36
C THR A 904 26.77 -24.47 11.07
N ASN A 905 25.95 -25.25 11.77
CA ASN A 905 25.74 -26.67 11.50
C ASN A 905 24.32 -26.87 11.00
N MET A 906 24.15 -27.40 9.79
CA MET A 906 22.85 -27.69 9.19
C MET A 906 22.74 -29.18 8.87
N THR A 907 21.65 -29.81 9.27
CA THR A 907 21.35 -31.22 8.99
C THR A 907 19.99 -31.35 8.33
N VAL A 908 19.96 -32.03 7.18
CA VAL A 908 18.76 -32.34 6.41
C VAL A 908 18.63 -33.86 6.31
N SER A 909 17.67 -34.44 7.00
CA SER A 909 17.63 -35.90 7.26
C SER A 909 16.25 -36.54 7.07
N GLY A 910 16.21 -37.87 7.07
CA GLY A 910 14.99 -38.64 6.81
C GLY A 910 14.56 -38.52 5.35
N SER A 911 13.33 -38.07 5.12
CA SER A 911 12.79 -37.74 3.79
C SER A 911 12.56 -36.24 3.60
N SER A 912 13.47 -35.40 4.11
CA SER A 912 13.34 -33.94 4.06
C SER A 912 13.60 -33.38 2.66
N VAL A 913 13.00 -32.22 2.36
CA VAL A 913 13.23 -31.49 1.12
C VAL A 913 13.57 -30.03 1.45
N PHE A 914 14.68 -29.51 0.93
CA PHE A 914 15.02 -28.08 1.00
C PHE A 914 15.11 -27.50 -0.42
N ASN A 915 14.24 -26.54 -0.75
CA ASN A 915 14.13 -25.93 -2.07
C ASN A 915 14.53 -24.45 -2.02
N ALA A 916 15.68 -24.08 -2.60
CA ALA A 916 16.01 -22.68 -2.89
C ALA A 916 15.61 -22.32 -4.33
N THR A 917 14.51 -21.59 -4.47
CA THR A 917 13.80 -21.45 -5.76
C THR A 917 14.14 -20.17 -6.53
N ALA A 918 14.73 -19.16 -5.88
CA ALA A 918 15.14 -17.93 -6.56
C ALA A 918 16.35 -18.14 -7.47
N THR A 919 16.46 -17.32 -8.51
CA THR A 919 17.58 -17.29 -9.47
C THR A 919 18.42 -16.02 -9.30
N ASN A 920 19.56 -15.93 -9.98
CA ASN A 920 20.45 -14.76 -9.99
C ASN A 920 20.99 -14.40 -8.60
N GLU A 921 21.44 -13.16 -8.45
CA GLU A 921 21.98 -12.59 -7.21
C GLU A 921 20.99 -12.71 -6.03
N GLY A 922 19.68 -12.71 -6.31
CA GLY A 922 18.62 -12.83 -5.32
C GLY A 922 18.36 -14.25 -4.80
N GLY A 923 18.95 -15.29 -5.41
CA GLY A 923 18.73 -16.70 -5.05
C GLY A 923 19.98 -17.46 -4.64
N ARG A 924 21.02 -16.76 -4.18
CA ARG A 924 22.29 -17.37 -3.78
C ARG A 924 22.13 -18.23 -2.53
N PHE A 925 22.85 -19.35 -2.52
CA PHE A 925 23.06 -20.18 -1.33
C PHE A 925 24.57 -20.14 -0.99
N HIS A 926 24.91 -19.39 0.05
CA HIS A 926 26.28 -19.28 0.56
C HIS A 926 26.47 -20.19 1.78
N THR A 927 27.59 -20.92 1.79
CA THR A 927 28.10 -21.54 3.01
C THR A 927 29.41 -20.87 3.42
N ALA A 928 29.50 -20.54 4.70
CA ALA A 928 30.64 -19.84 5.29
C ALA A 928 30.93 -18.52 4.54
N LEU A 929 29.98 -17.59 4.64
CA LEU A 929 30.03 -16.31 3.94
C LEU A 929 30.97 -15.29 4.62
N GLY A 930 31.04 -15.30 5.94
CA GLY A 930 31.88 -14.39 6.72
C GLY A 930 33.37 -14.77 6.74
N GLU A 931 34.22 -13.84 7.16
CA GLU A 931 35.65 -14.11 7.37
C GLU A 931 35.88 -15.12 8.51
N ASN A 932 36.79 -16.09 8.36
CA ASN A 932 37.04 -17.17 9.33
C ASN A 932 35.79 -17.97 9.75
N SER A 933 34.69 -17.87 8.99
CA SER A 933 33.43 -18.54 9.32
C SER A 933 33.48 -20.03 8.97
N VAL A 934 32.64 -20.82 9.65
CA VAL A 934 32.53 -22.27 9.44
C VAL A 934 31.10 -22.65 9.12
N ALA A 935 30.90 -23.45 8.07
CA ALA A 935 29.59 -24.01 7.75
C ALA A 935 29.67 -25.51 7.45
N ASN A 936 29.00 -26.33 8.27
CA ASN A 936 28.89 -27.76 8.08
C ASN A 936 27.46 -28.11 7.66
N LEU A 937 27.30 -28.78 6.53
CA LEU A 937 26.02 -29.21 5.99
C LEU A 937 26.01 -30.73 5.80
N THR A 938 25.10 -31.43 6.46
CA THR A 938 24.90 -32.87 6.29
C THR A 938 23.53 -33.14 5.67
N VAL A 939 23.50 -33.90 4.58
CA VAL A 939 22.27 -34.36 3.91
C VAL A 939 22.25 -35.89 3.95
N SER A 940 21.23 -36.49 4.55
CA SER A 940 21.19 -37.94 4.79
C SER A 940 19.79 -38.56 4.59
N GLY A 941 19.72 -39.89 4.62
CA GLY A 941 18.50 -40.65 4.39
C GLY A 941 18.12 -40.69 2.90
N THR A 942 16.92 -40.23 2.58
CA THR A 942 16.41 -40.02 1.21
C THR A 942 16.17 -38.53 0.91
N SER A 943 16.75 -37.65 1.74
CA SER A 943 16.50 -36.21 1.67
C SER A 943 17.07 -35.57 0.41
N GLN A 944 16.45 -34.49 -0.04
CA GLN A 944 16.86 -33.76 -1.25
C GLN A 944 17.02 -32.27 -0.97
N MET A 945 18.10 -31.67 -1.46
CA MET A 945 18.24 -30.22 -1.55
C MET A 945 18.28 -29.79 -3.02
N SER A 946 17.62 -28.69 -3.37
CA SER A 946 17.68 -28.13 -4.73
C SER A 946 17.98 -26.64 -4.71
N PHE A 947 18.86 -26.22 -5.62
CA PHE A 947 19.31 -24.83 -5.74
C PHE A 947 19.15 -24.34 -7.18
N LYS A 948 18.41 -23.25 -7.40
CA LYS A 948 18.26 -22.62 -8.73
C LYS A 948 19.25 -21.46 -8.98
N GLY A 949 19.53 -20.65 -7.97
CA GLY A 949 20.55 -19.60 -8.02
C GLY A 949 21.98 -20.15 -7.89
N ARG A 950 22.94 -19.32 -7.52
CA ARG A 950 24.34 -19.77 -7.33
C ARG A 950 24.48 -20.58 -6.06
N PHE A 951 25.38 -21.56 -6.11
CA PHE A 951 25.76 -22.35 -4.94
C PHE A 951 27.24 -22.14 -4.64
N GLN A 952 27.55 -21.54 -3.49
CA GLN A 952 28.91 -21.08 -3.19
C GLN A 952 29.36 -21.67 -1.85
N ILE A 953 30.43 -22.46 -1.90
CA ILE A 953 30.94 -23.24 -0.80
C ILE A 953 32.27 -22.64 -0.33
N ALA A 954 32.33 -22.24 0.94
CA ALA A 954 33.46 -21.51 1.54
C ALA A 954 33.77 -20.19 0.80
N HIS A 955 32.81 -19.27 0.86
CA HIS A 955 32.87 -18.01 0.11
C HIS A 955 33.72 -16.92 0.77
N GLY A 956 33.67 -16.84 2.10
CA GLY A 956 34.34 -15.81 2.89
C GLY A 956 35.86 -15.97 2.95
N LEU A 957 36.56 -14.91 3.37
CA LEU A 957 38.02 -14.91 3.57
C LEU A 957 38.41 -15.90 4.67
N ASN A 958 39.36 -16.81 4.40
CA ASN A 958 39.78 -17.86 5.34
C ASN A 958 38.63 -18.73 5.89
N SER A 959 37.51 -18.79 5.18
CA SER A 959 36.32 -19.56 5.60
C SER A 959 36.51 -21.06 5.35
N SER A 960 35.76 -21.88 6.08
CA SER A 960 35.74 -23.33 5.87
C SER A 960 34.30 -23.84 5.73
N ALA A 961 34.03 -24.65 4.72
CA ALA A 961 32.73 -25.29 4.58
C ALA A 961 32.86 -26.78 4.21
N THR A 962 32.09 -27.61 4.91
CA THR A 962 32.02 -29.06 4.65
C THR A 962 30.60 -29.44 4.30
N ILE A 963 30.43 -30.16 3.19
CA ILE A 963 29.16 -30.75 2.77
C ILE A 963 29.31 -32.26 2.76
N THR A 964 28.47 -32.96 3.51
CA THR A 964 28.44 -34.41 3.61
C THR A 964 27.10 -34.93 3.10
N ILE A 965 27.14 -35.77 2.07
CA ILE A 965 25.97 -36.42 1.50
C ILE A 965 26.07 -37.91 1.82
N GLU A 966 25.07 -38.45 2.52
CA GLU A 966 25.08 -39.82 3.02
C GLU A 966 23.88 -40.62 2.51
N ASN A 967 24.07 -41.93 2.31
CA ASN A 967 23.01 -42.87 1.93
C ASN A 967 22.42 -42.53 0.54
N ASN A 968 21.09 -42.38 0.45
CA ASN A 968 20.35 -42.07 -0.78
C ASN A 968 19.95 -40.59 -0.86
N ALA A 969 20.62 -39.73 -0.11
CA ALA A 969 20.40 -38.29 -0.15
C ALA A 969 20.98 -37.67 -1.43
N GLY A 970 20.47 -36.50 -1.82
CA GLY A 970 20.94 -35.82 -3.01
C GLY A 970 20.91 -34.29 -2.92
N ILE A 971 21.78 -33.67 -3.70
CA ILE A 971 21.77 -32.24 -4.00
C ILE A 971 21.58 -32.07 -5.50
N VAL A 972 20.56 -31.32 -5.91
CA VAL A 972 20.23 -31.04 -7.30
C VAL A 972 20.45 -29.56 -7.60
N LYS A 973 21.51 -29.26 -8.34
CA LYS A 973 21.75 -27.92 -8.88
C LYS A 973 21.06 -27.76 -10.23
N ALA A 974 20.13 -26.81 -10.33
CA ALA A 974 19.53 -26.39 -11.59
C ALA A 974 19.93 -24.92 -11.85
N GLY A 975 20.10 -24.50 -13.11
CA GLY A 975 20.42 -23.11 -13.43
C GLY A 975 21.91 -22.77 -13.36
N GLU A 976 22.29 -21.75 -12.58
CA GLU A 976 23.63 -21.11 -12.56
C GLU A 976 24.78 -22.02 -12.06
N TRP A 977 25.96 -21.44 -11.87
CA TRP A 977 27.19 -22.12 -11.49
C TRP A 977 27.29 -22.46 -9.99
N THR A 978 28.17 -23.42 -9.69
CA THR A 978 28.64 -23.77 -8.34
C THR A 978 30.10 -23.35 -8.19
N SER A 979 30.49 -22.87 -7.01
CA SER A 979 31.89 -22.53 -6.66
C SER A 979 32.27 -23.20 -5.35
N ILE A 980 33.47 -23.79 -5.30
CA ILE A 980 34.05 -24.45 -4.12
C ILE A 980 35.42 -23.83 -3.87
N GLY A 981 35.58 -23.15 -2.73
CA GLY A 981 36.82 -22.43 -2.39
C GLY A 981 37.04 -21.24 -3.32
N ASN A 982 36.70 -20.04 -2.87
CA ASN A 982 36.97 -18.82 -3.65
C ASN A 982 38.44 -18.36 -3.48
N SER A 983 38.89 -17.46 -4.36
CA SER A 983 40.19 -16.76 -4.33
C SER A 983 40.54 -15.99 -3.04
N ASN A 984 39.69 -16.10 -2.01
CA ASN A 984 39.85 -15.52 -0.68
C ASN A 984 40.41 -16.53 0.34
N ASN A 985 41.20 -17.52 -0.09
CA ASN A 985 41.80 -18.51 0.82
C ASN A 985 40.76 -19.39 1.59
N GLY A 986 39.54 -19.54 1.05
CA GLY A 986 38.48 -20.37 1.62
C GLY A 986 38.65 -21.86 1.27
N THR A 987 38.37 -22.75 2.21
CA THR A 987 38.48 -24.21 2.02
C THR A 987 37.10 -24.87 1.99
N GLY A 988 36.67 -25.34 0.82
CA GLY A 988 35.42 -26.07 0.64
C GLY A 988 35.66 -27.57 0.42
N THR A 989 34.93 -28.42 1.12
CA THR A 989 34.94 -29.89 0.92
C THR A 989 33.53 -30.40 0.68
N GLU A 990 33.36 -31.24 -0.33
CA GLU A 990 32.12 -32.00 -0.57
C GLU A 990 32.48 -33.49 -0.57
N THR A 991 31.81 -34.28 0.27
CA THR A 991 32.03 -35.72 0.39
C THR A 991 30.69 -36.45 0.27
N ALA A 992 30.63 -37.39 -0.67
CA ALA A 992 29.52 -38.32 -0.80
C ALA A 992 29.96 -39.70 -0.29
N THR A 993 29.30 -40.20 0.74
CA THR A 993 29.49 -41.57 1.25
C THR A 993 28.26 -42.39 0.93
N THR A 994 28.39 -43.29 -0.04
CA THR A 994 27.37 -44.31 -0.28
C THR A 994 27.39 -45.32 0.85
N ALA A 995 26.23 -45.73 1.34
CA ALA A 995 26.15 -46.99 2.07
C ALA A 995 26.68 -48.11 1.14
N PRO A 996 27.40 -49.12 1.65
CA PRO A 996 27.69 -50.30 0.84
C PRO A 996 26.36 -50.87 0.35
N GLU A 997 26.19 -50.96 -0.98
CA GLU A 997 25.00 -51.61 -1.57
C GLU A 997 24.83 -53.02 -0.99
N PRO A 998 23.60 -53.45 -0.63
CA PRO A 998 23.24 -54.85 -0.65
C PRO A 998 23.13 -55.38 -2.09
#